data_AF-A0A671VFM9-F1
#
_entry.id   AF-A0A671VFM9-F1
#
_cell.length_a   1.000
_cell.length_b   1.000
_cell.length_c   1.000
_cell.angle_alpha   90.00
_cell.angle_beta   90.00
_cell.angle_gamma   90.00
#
_symmetry.space_group_name_H-M   'P 1'
#
loop_
_entity.id
_entity.type
_entity.pdbx_description
1 polymer ?
#
loop_
_entity_poly.entity_id
_entity_poly.type
_entity_poly.pdbx_seq_one_letter_code
_entity_poly.pdbx_strand_id
1 'polypeptide(L)'
;MASTWSATTQPPQKTRKERWSNMPAESSPGLILHVQRSSPAVWSLEGLRRLWHPRLRGLLLPMAAAGRTGGPLPCRRPLRIRKRGCVLENLRPVNRASQRTDQRLVRMALINARSVVNKTFILDDFFTSHSLDFLMLTETWLKPGENSAFSELLPPSCSFFGSPRVSGRGGGGLAAVFNDSFKCRLLPTGAYSSFELQLFVVEFASPVLCAVVYRSPKYNKGFIHEFSEFVADILPKYDKLLICGDFNVHVCCPSDQFATDFKSLLATFNLIQSVDKPTHHLGHTLDLIISFGLSVSLKEISETAISDHLPIVFELIAPQSVSKPLAPSRQRRIITPSTADEFTAAFNDSQFLALNGLASPLCPDHFLSSFHSTCAGILDTIAPFWQKSAKPRMDPWLNDTTRVIRHRCRQAERRWKKDKLHVSLEMLRDCLTDYQRAVRDAKSQYLSNIISSSSHCPKVLFDTINAVVNPCTSAVTDVSIATCENFLHHFVDKVDSVRKDTSKSVITNTNKELLAARAHSAVFDQFELVSLNCLGDVVKSLKPTNCPLDIVPAKVLKMVFNTVGPSLLVFIKSCLRLGTVPAAFKHALVRPLLKKPNLDPSVLSNFRPVSNLPFLSKVLEKVVFIQLQSFLEDNSVLEKFQSGYRSRHSIESALLKVHNDIALSVDAKCPVVLVLLDLTAAFDTVDHSVLLSRLNNYVGIHGTALKWFTSYLSSRTFSVMVGDLSSSSAPLSCGVPQGSILGPILFSL
;
A
#
# COMPACT_ATOMS: atom_id res chain seq x y z
N MET A 1 28.17 52.38 -5.71
CA MET A 1 27.44 51.25 -6.33
C MET A 1 28.08 49.97 -5.87
N ALA A 2 27.26 48.97 -5.50
CA ALA A 2 27.59 47.74 -4.79
C ALA A 2 27.92 47.91 -3.28
N SER A 3 27.02 47.41 -2.43
CA SER A 3 27.33 47.04 -1.05
C SER A 3 26.43 45.89 -0.60
N THR A 4 27.09 44.77 -0.37
CA THR A 4 26.68 43.51 0.28
C THR A 4 25.94 43.69 1.59
N TRP A 5 24.83 42.98 1.81
CA TRP A 5 24.30 42.71 3.15
C TRP A 5 23.87 41.25 3.31
N SER A 6 24.57 40.56 4.21
CA SER A 6 24.24 39.27 4.80
C SER A 6 23.16 39.46 5.86
N ALA A 7 22.09 38.66 5.82
CA ALA A 7 21.07 38.65 6.88
C ALA A 7 21.10 37.31 7.63
N THR A 8 21.67 37.37 8.83
CA THR A 8 21.49 36.39 9.91
C THR A 8 20.23 36.78 10.67
N THR A 9 19.25 35.89 10.78
CA THR A 9 18.05 36.12 11.62
C THR A 9 17.83 34.94 12.54
N GLN A 10 18.15 35.13 13.83
CA GLN A 10 17.47 34.50 14.94
C GLN A 10 16.40 35.47 15.50
N PRO A 11 15.34 34.95 16.16
CA PRO A 11 14.07 35.67 16.35
C PRO A 11 14.03 36.43 17.69
N PRO A 12 13.07 37.36 17.87
CA PRO A 12 12.58 37.66 19.21
C PRO A 12 11.08 37.38 19.38
N GLN A 13 10.79 37.04 20.63
CA GLN A 13 9.50 36.68 21.21
C GLN A 13 8.55 37.86 21.41
N LYS A 14 7.25 37.53 21.42
CA LYS A 14 6.11 38.11 22.16
C LYS A 14 6.26 39.52 22.77
N THR A 15 5.36 40.42 22.39
CA THR A 15 4.23 40.91 23.23
C THR A 15 3.47 42.04 22.51
N ARG A 16 2.13 42.03 22.62
CA ARG A 16 1.26 43.12 23.13
C ARG A 16 -0.15 43.02 22.54
N LYS A 17 -1.13 42.87 23.43
CA LYS A 17 -2.57 43.06 23.14
C LYS A 17 -2.79 44.55 22.90
N GLU A 18 -3.37 44.92 21.78
CA GLU A 18 -4.04 46.21 21.63
C GLU A 18 -5.44 46.03 21.04
N ARG A 19 -6.36 46.73 21.69
CA ARG A 19 -7.80 46.77 21.50
C ARG A 19 -8.05 47.99 20.60
N TRP A 20 -8.64 47.80 19.43
CA TRP A 20 -9.08 48.92 18.60
C TRP A 20 -10.57 48.81 18.34
N SER A 21 -11.28 49.80 18.85
CA SER A 21 -12.69 50.07 18.66
C SER A 21 -12.87 51.23 17.69
N ASN A 22 -13.86 51.09 16.81
CA ASN A 22 -14.56 52.11 16.01
C ASN A 22 -13.80 52.86 14.90
N MET A 23 -14.10 52.49 13.64
CA MET A 23 -14.28 53.43 12.51
C MET A 23 -15.20 52.80 11.42
N PRO A 24 -15.88 53.62 10.59
CA PRO A 24 -17.18 53.29 9.99
C PRO A 24 -17.08 52.44 8.71
N ALA A 25 -18.21 51.80 8.40
CA ALA A 25 -18.40 50.91 7.26
C ALA A 25 -18.37 51.66 5.91
N GLU A 26 -17.41 51.30 5.07
CA GLU A 26 -17.55 51.40 3.62
C GLU A 26 -17.55 49.99 3.02
N SER A 27 -18.61 49.69 2.29
CA SER A 27 -18.91 48.40 1.67
C SER A 27 -17.89 48.05 0.59
N SER A 28 -16.92 47.22 0.92
CA SER A 28 -16.10 46.47 -0.04
C SER A 28 -16.48 44.99 0.05
N PRO A 29 -16.84 44.30 -1.05
CA PRO A 29 -17.20 42.89 -0.98
C PRO A 29 -15.95 42.06 -0.66
N GLY A 30 -15.82 41.64 0.60
CA GLY A 30 -14.82 40.66 1.01
C GLY A 30 -15.05 39.34 0.26
N LEU A 31 -14.05 38.92 -0.53
CA LEU A 31 -14.12 37.72 -1.34
C LEU A 31 -13.70 36.50 -0.51
N ILE A 32 -14.64 35.58 -0.23
CA ILE A 32 -14.35 34.29 0.39
C ILE A 32 -14.11 33.29 -0.74
N LEU A 33 -12.86 32.86 -0.91
CA LEU A 33 -12.48 31.79 -1.83
C LEU A 33 -12.44 30.45 -1.10
N HIS A 34 -13.41 29.58 -1.39
CA HIS A 34 -13.36 28.18 -0.95
C HIS A 34 -12.45 27.38 -1.87
N VAL A 35 -11.22 27.11 -1.42
CA VAL A 35 -10.31 26.15 -2.04
C VAL A 35 -10.16 24.95 -1.11
N GLN A 36 -10.92 23.89 -1.38
CA GLN A 36 -10.69 22.61 -0.72
C GLN A 36 -9.43 21.97 -1.32
N ARG A 37 -8.30 22.05 -0.60
CA ARG A 37 -7.05 21.39 -1.01
C ARG A 37 -7.13 19.89 -0.74
N SER A 38 -7.18 19.09 -1.79
CA SER A 38 -6.59 17.74 -1.77
C SER A 38 -5.13 17.84 -2.25
N SER A 39 -4.20 18.00 -1.29
CA SER A 39 -2.73 18.02 -1.43
C SER A 39 -2.09 19.10 -2.30
N PRO A 40 -1.14 19.89 -1.76
CA PRO A 40 -0.07 20.47 -2.57
C PRO A 40 1.15 19.54 -2.57
N ALA A 41 1.58 19.11 -3.74
CA ALA A 41 2.98 18.76 -3.95
C ALA A 41 3.74 20.08 -4.14
N VAL A 42 4.63 20.39 -3.20
CA VAL A 42 5.57 21.51 -3.34
C VAL A 42 6.64 21.07 -4.32
N TRP A 43 6.70 21.69 -5.49
CA TRP A 43 7.82 21.58 -6.42
C TRP A 43 8.60 22.89 -6.39
N SER A 44 9.85 22.84 -5.95
CA SER A 44 10.81 23.92 -6.13
C SER A 44 11.22 24.03 -7.60
N LEU A 45 11.27 25.26 -8.11
CA LEU A 45 11.49 25.65 -9.50
C LEU A 45 12.94 25.47 -10.03
N GLU A 46 13.74 24.58 -9.45
CA GLU A 46 15.16 24.39 -9.78
C GLU A 46 15.44 23.22 -10.76
N GLY A 47 14.40 22.59 -11.32
CA GLY A 47 14.52 21.34 -12.11
C GLY A 47 14.40 21.46 -13.64
N LEU A 48 14.17 22.66 -14.19
CA LEU A 48 13.77 22.83 -15.60
C LEU A 48 14.78 23.64 -16.43
N ARG A 49 16.07 23.31 -16.33
CA ARG A 49 17.07 23.69 -17.34
C ARG A 49 18.05 22.56 -17.59
N ARG A 50 17.75 21.73 -18.59
CA ARG A 50 18.69 21.07 -19.51
C ARG A 50 17.89 20.08 -20.35
N LEU A 51 17.65 20.42 -21.62
CA LEU A 51 17.55 19.51 -22.78
C LEU A 51 17.01 20.28 -23.99
N TRP A 52 17.90 20.85 -24.81
CA TRP A 52 17.72 21.01 -26.25
C TRP A 52 19.09 20.75 -26.92
N HIS A 53 19.11 19.84 -27.89
CA HIS A 53 20.22 19.35 -28.77
C HIS A 53 20.69 20.46 -29.75
N PRO A 54 21.65 20.34 -30.74
CA PRO A 54 22.25 19.12 -31.35
C PRO A 54 23.71 19.18 -31.91
N ARG A 55 24.32 18.01 -32.26
CA ARG A 55 24.80 17.63 -33.64
C ARG A 55 25.85 16.48 -33.71
N LEU A 56 25.84 15.89 -34.92
CA LEU A 56 26.53 14.74 -35.53
C LEU A 56 28.05 14.86 -35.82
N ARG A 57 28.73 13.70 -35.90
CA ARG A 57 29.81 13.21 -36.85
C ARG A 57 30.35 11.89 -36.24
N GLY A 58 30.63 10.74 -36.88
CA GLY A 58 30.80 10.29 -38.27
C GLY A 58 32.24 9.77 -38.48
N LEU A 59 32.47 8.45 -38.67
CA LEU A 59 33.62 7.72 -39.32
C LEU A 59 33.62 6.22 -38.90
N LEU A 60 33.23 5.22 -39.72
CA LEU A 60 33.95 4.43 -40.79
C LEU A 60 35.08 3.51 -40.25
N LEU A 61 34.88 2.17 -40.13
CA LEU A 61 35.20 1.03 -41.05
C LEU A 61 36.43 0.21 -40.56
N PRO A 62 36.74 -1.05 -41.01
CA PRO A 62 36.07 -1.89 -42.01
C PRO A 62 35.81 -3.38 -41.64
N MET A 63 35.00 -4.01 -42.49
CA MET A 63 34.89 -5.45 -42.72
C MET A 63 36.17 -6.04 -43.35
N ALA A 64 36.44 -7.31 -43.05
CA ALA A 64 37.27 -8.19 -43.88
C ALA A 64 36.56 -9.54 -44.08
N ALA A 65 36.54 -10.01 -45.32
CA ALA A 65 36.04 -11.31 -45.77
C ALA A 65 37.19 -12.15 -46.35
N ALA A 66 37.19 -13.45 -46.07
CA ALA A 66 37.79 -14.58 -46.80
C ALA A 66 37.93 -15.76 -45.81
N GLY A 67 37.71 -17.03 -46.11
CA GLY A 67 37.40 -17.75 -47.34
C GLY A 67 37.12 -19.22 -46.96
N ARG A 68 36.42 -19.94 -47.84
CA ARG A 68 36.13 -21.37 -47.71
C ARG A 68 37.34 -22.21 -48.15
N THR A 69 37.68 -23.24 -47.39
CA THR A 69 38.33 -24.48 -47.89
C THR A 69 37.90 -25.65 -47.00
N GLY A 70 37.51 -26.77 -47.62
CA GLY A 70 36.95 -27.95 -46.96
C GLY A 70 37.92 -29.11 -46.74
N GLY A 71 37.47 -30.06 -45.91
CA GLY A 71 37.94 -31.45 -45.78
C GLY A 71 38.82 -31.74 -44.56
N PRO A 72 38.90 -33.00 -44.05
CA PRO A 72 37.88 -34.05 -43.90
C PRO A 72 37.72 -34.54 -42.42
N LEU A 73 36.66 -35.30 -42.16
CA LEU A 73 36.34 -35.94 -40.87
C LEU A 73 37.37 -37.02 -40.46
N PRO A 74 37.63 -37.20 -39.14
CA PRO A 74 38.08 -38.50 -38.64
C PRO A 74 37.16 -39.10 -37.56
N CYS A 75 36.69 -40.31 -37.87
CA CYS A 75 36.55 -41.51 -37.05
C CYS A 75 36.04 -41.44 -35.60
N ARG A 76 34.86 -42.06 -35.40
CA ARG A 76 34.29 -42.48 -34.12
C ARG A 76 35.26 -43.41 -33.35
N ARG A 77 35.55 -43.08 -32.09
CA ARG A 77 36.07 -44.02 -31.07
C ARG A 77 34.94 -44.40 -30.10
N PRO A 78 34.94 -45.63 -29.55
CA PRO A 78 33.82 -46.15 -28.77
C PRO A 78 33.66 -45.47 -27.41
N LEU A 79 32.41 -45.23 -27.02
CA LEU A 79 32.00 -44.66 -25.73
C LEU A 79 32.39 -45.61 -24.59
N ARG A 80 33.49 -45.30 -23.88
CA ARG A 80 33.73 -45.83 -22.53
C ARG A 80 32.71 -45.19 -21.58
N ILE A 81 31.71 -45.95 -21.15
CA ILE A 81 30.78 -45.55 -20.08
C ILE A 81 31.60 -45.44 -18.78
N ARG A 82 32.09 -44.24 -18.47
CA ARG A 82 32.50 -43.91 -17.10
C ARG A 82 31.20 -43.79 -16.29
N LYS A 83 30.92 -44.76 -15.42
CA LYS A 83 30.00 -44.57 -14.29
C LYS A 83 30.51 -43.36 -13.49
N ARG A 84 29.96 -42.17 -13.74
CA ARG A 84 30.18 -41.01 -12.88
C ARG A 84 29.41 -41.29 -11.61
N GLY A 85 30.11 -41.61 -10.52
CA GLY A 85 29.53 -41.53 -9.20
C GLY A 85 29.00 -40.12 -8.99
N CYS A 86 27.68 -39.98 -8.84
CA CYS A 86 27.08 -38.73 -8.44
C CYS A 86 27.27 -38.62 -6.92
N VAL A 87 28.00 -37.60 -6.45
CA VAL A 87 28.08 -37.31 -5.02
C VAL A 87 26.74 -36.71 -4.61
N LEU A 88 25.89 -37.53 -3.99
CA LEU A 88 24.52 -37.17 -3.63
C LEU A 88 24.46 -35.97 -2.67
N GLU A 89 25.48 -35.76 -1.84
CA GLU A 89 25.62 -34.59 -0.95
C GLU A 89 25.70 -33.25 -1.68
N ASN A 90 26.07 -33.25 -2.97
CA ASN A 90 26.14 -32.04 -3.79
C ASN A 90 24.82 -31.72 -4.53
N LEU A 91 23.80 -32.57 -4.39
CA LEU A 91 22.47 -32.35 -4.96
C LEU A 91 21.55 -31.72 -3.92
N ARG A 92 20.79 -30.70 -4.30
CA ARG A 92 19.78 -30.10 -3.41
C ARG A 92 18.53 -31.00 -3.39
N PRO A 93 17.99 -31.32 -2.20
CA PRO A 93 16.70 -32.01 -2.12
C PRO A 93 15.61 -31.10 -2.67
N VAL A 94 14.78 -31.63 -3.56
CA VAL A 94 13.52 -30.99 -3.95
C VAL A 94 12.50 -31.38 -2.88
N ASN A 95 12.01 -30.41 -2.11
CA ASN A 95 10.97 -30.65 -1.12
C ASN A 95 9.70 -31.15 -1.83
N ARG A 96 9.47 -32.46 -1.79
CA ARG A 96 8.12 -33.02 -1.93
C ARG A 96 7.42 -32.83 -0.58
N ALA A 97 6.16 -32.40 -0.60
CA ALA A 97 5.38 -32.10 0.61
C ALA A 97 5.60 -33.18 1.68
N SER A 98 6.27 -32.82 2.78
CA SER A 98 6.54 -33.73 3.89
C SER A 98 5.28 -33.89 4.74
N GLN A 99 5.04 -35.12 5.19
CA GLN A 99 4.02 -35.42 6.20
C GLN A 99 4.30 -34.62 7.48
N ARG A 100 3.26 -34.00 8.04
CA ARG A 100 3.32 -33.14 9.22
C ARG A 100 3.80 -33.93 10.44
N THR A 101 4.93 -33.56 11.01
CA THR A 101 5.30 -33.85 12.40
C THR A 101 4.89 -32.67 13.30
N ASP A 102 4.59 -32.98 14.56
CA ASP A 102 3.87 -32.12 15.52
C ASP A 102 4.68 -30.92 16.09
N GLN A 103 5.87 -30.64 15.54
CA GLN A 103 6.73 -29.52 15.93
C GLN A 103 7.23 -28.76 14.69
N ARG A 104 6.85 -27.48 14.57
CA ARG A 104 7.28 -26.62 13.46
C ARG A 104 8.70 -26.11 13.71
N LEU A 105 9.66 -26.56 12.90
CA LEU A 105 11.01 -26.01 12.86
C LEU A 105 10.99 -24.68 12.10
N VAL A 106 11.59 -23.64 12.68
CA VAL A 106 11.74 -22.31 12.05
C VAL A 106 13.15 -22.19 11.51
N ARG A 107 13.28 -21.97 10.20
CA ARG A 107 14.58 -21.83 9.52
C ARG A 107 15.01 -20.37 9.49
N MET A 108 16.19 -20.10 10.04
CA MET A 108 16.75 -18.76 10.11
C MET A 108 18.14 -18.73 9.47
N ALA A 109 18.55 -17.58 8.95
CA ALA A 109 19.94 -17.35 8.57
C ALA A 109 20.45 -15.98 9.04
N LEU A 110 21.76 -15.91 9.30
CA LEU A 110 22.50 -14.68 9.57
C LEU A 110 23.53 -14.45 8.48
N ILE A 111 23.56 -13.24 7.91
CA ILE A 111 24.53 -12.83 6.89
C ILE A 111 25.02 -11.40 7.16
N ASN A 112 26.32 -11.22 7.34
CA ASN A 112 26.94 -9.92 7.12
C ASN A 112 27.00 -9.67 5.60
N ALA A 113 26.20 -8.72 5.13
CA ALA A 113 25.95 -8.52 3.72
C ALA A 113 26.98 -7.63 3.03
N ARG A 114 27.75 -6.80 3.77
CA ARG A 114 28.68 -5.80 3.19
C ARG A 114 28.07 -5.08 1.98
N SER A 115 26.97 -4.37 2.22
CA SER A 115 26.03 -3.83 1.23
C SER A 115 25.04 -4.84 0.61
N VAL A 116 23.75 -4.55 0.79
CA VAL A 116 22.65 -5.31 0.19
C VAL A 116 22.32 -4.83 -1.23
N VAL A 117 22.63 -3.57 -1.57
CA VAL A 117 22.16 -2.89 -2.81
C VAL A 117 22.51 -3.68 -4.07
N ASN A 118 23.72 -4.22 -4.14
CA ASN A 118 24.16 -4.96 -5.33
C ASN A 118 23.87 -6.46 -5.23
N LYS A 119 23.31 -6.96 -4.12
CA LYS A 119 23.20 -8.39 -3.80
C LYS A 119 21.76 -8.91 -3.66
N THR A 120 20.78 -8.05 -3.92
CA THR A 120 19.32 -8.32 -3.86
C THR A 120 18.93 -9.68 -4.43
N PHE A 121 19.20 -9.96 -5.71
CA PHE A 121 18.81 -11.22 -6.36
C PHE A 121 19.56 -12.46 -5.85
N ILE A 122 20.79 -12.30 -5.35
CA ILE A 122 21.55 -13.42 -4.77
C ILE A 122 20.98 -13.76 -3.40
N LEU A 123 20.69 -12.76 -2.59
CA LEU A 123 20.12 -12.93 -1.26
C LEU A 123 18.67 -13.45 -1.34
N ASP A 124 17.88 -13.03 -2.35
CA ASP A 124 16.55 -13.61 -2.63
C ASP A 124 16.65 -15.10 -3.02
N ASP A 125 17.57 -15.44 -3.92
CA ASP A 125 17.86 -16.82 -4.29
C ASP A 125 18.32 -17.64 -3.07
N PHE A 126 19.16 -17.06 -2.22
CA PHE A 126 19.62 -17.69 -0.98
C PHE A 126 18.43 -17.96 -0.04
N PHE A 127 17.57 -16.95 0.19
CA PHE A 127 16.38 -17.06 1.03
C PHE A 127 15.43 -18.15 0.55
N THR A 128 15.06 -18.09 -0.74
CA THR A 128 14.12 -19.02 -1.35
C THR A 128 14.68 -20.44 -1.39
N SER A 129 15.97 -20.58 -1.72
CA SER A 129 16.55 -21.89 -1.95
C SER A 129 16.91 -22.67 -0.68
N HIS A 130 17.09 -21.98 0.46
CA HIS A 130 17.21 -22.60 1.77
C HIS A 130 15.86 -22.75 2.48
N SER A 131 14.77 -22.25 1.87
CA SER A 131 13.42 -22.21 2.45
C SER A 131 13.43 -21.54 3.83
N LEU A 132 14.04 -20.35 3.90
CA LEU A 132 14.15 -19.60 5.14
C LEU A 132 12.80 -18.99 5.53
N ASP A 133 12.55 -18.97 6.84
CA ASP A 133 11.48 -18.21 7.45
C ASP A 133 11.96 -16.80 7.85
N PHE A 134 13.22 -16.68 8.27
CA PHE A 134 13.87 -15.43 8.65
C PHE A 134 15.29 -15.31 8.07
N LEU A 135 15.68 -14.09 7.69
CA LEU A 135 17.03 -13.73 7.27
C LEU A 135 17.45 -12.44 7.97
N MET A 136 18.43 -12.55 8.85
CA MET A 136 19.02 -11.46 9.61
C MET A 136 20.25 -10.94 8.85
N LEU A 137 20.29 -9.64 8.62
CA LEU A 137 21.31 -8.97 7.84
C LEU A 137 22.02 -7.93 8.70
N THR A 138 23.35 -8.01 8.73
CA THR A 138 24.23 -6.95 9.25
C THR A 138 24.93 -6.27 8.08
N GLU A 139 25.40 -5.03 8.31
CA GLU A 139 26.05 -4.20 7.29
C GLU A 139 25.23 -4.03 6.00
N THR A 140 23.97 -3.60 6.16
CA THR A 140 23.09 -3.37 4.99
C THR A 140 23.54 -2.22 4.10
N TRP A 141 24.21 -1.21 4.67
CA TRP A 141 24.73 0.01 4.04
C TRP A 141 23.65 0.87 3.34
N LEU A 142 22.40 0.75 3.77
CA LEU A 142 21.29 1.56 3.27
C LEU A 142 21.17 2.87 4.06
N LYS A 143 20.76 3.95 3.38
CA LYS A 143 20.49 5.23 4.03
C LYS A 143 19.05 5.31 4.57
N PRO A 144 18.78 6.18 5.55
CA PRO A 144 17.41 6.46 5.96
C PRO A 144 16.51 6.84 4.77
N GLY A 145 15.43 6.09 4.57
CA GLY A 145 14.49 6.25 3.46
C GLY A 145 14.77 5.39 2.21
N GLU A 146 15.92 4.72 2.11
CA GLU A 146 16.25 3.83 1.00
C GLU A 146 15.72 2.41 1.23
N ASN A 147 14.45 2.16 0.85
CA ASN A 147 13.80 0.84 0.98
C ASN A 147 13.78 0.02 -0.31
N SER A 148 14.20 0.59 -1.44
CA SER A 148 14.09 -0.02 -2.77
C SER A 148 14.85 -1.36 -2.88
N ALA A 149 15.99 -1.47 -2.21
CA ALA A 149 16.79 -2.70 -2.19
C ALA A 149 16.03 -3.87 -1.53
N PHE A 150 15.30 -3.62 -0.44
CA PHE A 150 14.50 -4.66 0.20
C PHE A 150 13.35 -5.11 -0.68
N SER A 151 12.75 -4.22 -1.45
CA SER A 151 11.65 -4.60 -2.34
C SER A 151 12.09 -5.38 -3.57
N GLU A 152 13.36 -5.32 -3.93
CA GLU A 152 13.98 -6.21 -4.91
C GLU A 152 14.44 -7.53 -4.28
N LEU A 153 14.83 -7.50 -3.00
CA LEU A 153 15.25 -8.66 -2.21
C LEU A 153 14.08 -9.56 -1.77
N LEU A 154 12.91 -8.98 -1.52
CA LEU A 154 11.82 -9.66 -0.83
C LEU A 154 10.96 -10.49 -1.78
N PRO A 155 10.76 -11.79 -1.50
CA PRO A 155 9.66 -12.55 -2.08
C PRO A 155 8.31 -11.88 -1.76
N PRO A 156 7.26 -12.07 -2.58
CA PRO A 156 5.96 -11.40 -2.40
C PRO A 156 5.24 -11.67 -1.07
N SER A 157 5.68 -12.67 -0.30
CA SER A 157 5.12 -13.09 0.98
C SER A 157 6.05 -12.82 2.16
N CYS A 158 6.93 -11.84 2.03
CA CYS A 158 7.88 -11.47 3.07
C CYS A 158 7.80 -9.98 3.41
N SER A 159 7.95 -9.70 4.70
CA SER A 159 8.08 -8.38 5.27
C SER A 159 9.51 -8.17 5.78
N PHE A 160 9.86 -6.93 6.10
CA PHE A 160 11.17 -6.62 6.65
C PHE A 160 11.10 -5.52 7.71
N PHE A 161 12.07 -5.53 8.62
CA PHE A 161 12.43 -4.41 9.48
C PHE A 161 13.82 -3.92 9.09
N GLY A 162 13.97 -2.61 8.86
CA GLY A 162 15.25 -1.99 8.51
C GLY A 162 15.62 -0.92 9.52
N SER A 163 16.88 -0.95 9.98
CA SER A 163 17.46 0.06 10.87
C SER A 163 18.75 0.58 10.23
N PRO A 164 18.64 1.58 9.32
CA PRO A 164 19.80 2.17 8.65
C PRO A 164 20.62 3.02 9.63
N ARG A 165 21.94 3.05 9.44
CA ARG A 165 22.84 3.89 10.25
C ARG A 165 22.59 5.38 9.94
N VAL A 166 22.39 6.18 10.99
CA VAL A 166 22.03 7.60 10.89
C VAL A 166 23.26 8.51 10.67
N SER A 167 24.44 8.12 11.15
CA SER A 167 25.68 8.93 11.10
C SER A 167 26.92 8.11 10.73
N GLY A 168 27.79 8.65 9.87
CA GLY A 168 29.09 8.06 9.48
C GLY A 168 29.28 7.90 7.96
N ARG A 169 30.54 7.75 7.50
CA ARG A 169 30.88 7.46 6.09
C ARG A 169 30.99 5.94 5.87
N GLY A 170 29.93 5.32 5.33
CA GLY A 170 29.92 3.92 4.87
C GLY A 170 30.08 2.87 6.00
N GLY A 171 29.52 1.68 5.83
CA GLY A 171 29.56 0.62 6.85
C GLY A 171 28.42 0.69 7.87
N GLY A 172 27.83 -0.45 8.24
CA GLY A 172 26.75 -0.57 9.25
C GLY A 172 25.33 -0.71 8.67
N GLY A 173 24.33 -0.70 9.56
CA GLY A 173 22.92 -0.91 9.25
C GLY A 173 22.47 -2.35 9.45
N LEU A 174 21.27 -2.51 9.98
CA LEU A 174 20.67 -3.80 10.33
C LEU A 174 19.37 -4.03 9.57
N ALA A 175 19.04 -5.28 9.26
CA ALA A 175 17.71 -5.65 8.84
C ALA A 175 17.33 -7.07 9.21
N ALA A 176 16.03 -7.30 9.39
CA ALA A 176 15.43 -8.62 9.53
C ALA A 176 14.37 -8.79 8.45
N VAL A 177 14.56 -9.77 7.57
CA VAL A 177 13.59 -10.19 6.55
C VAL A 177 12.87 -11.43 7.07
N PHE A 178 11.54 -11.48 6.97
CA PHE A 178 10.76 -12.61 7.50
C PHE A 178 9.50 -12.89 6.68
N ASN A 179 9.06 -14.15 6.70
CA ASN A 179 7.85 -14.59 6.03
C ASN A 179 6.58 -14.03 6.72
N ASP A 180 5.62 -13.53 5.94
CA ASP A 180 4.37 -12.92 6.42
C ASP A 180 3.48 -13.87 7.23
N SER A 181 3.75 -15.19 7.16
CA SER A 181 3.10 -16.18 8.02
C SER A 181 3.41 -15.99 9.51
N PHE A 182 4.50 -15.30 9.85
CA PHE A 182 4.84 -14.93 11.22
C PHE A 182 4.28 -13.54 11.56
N LYS A 183 3.85 -13.37 12.81
CA LYS A 183 3.50 -12.07 13.34
C LYS A 183 4.69 -11.54 14.13
N CYS A 184 5.22 -10.41 13.67
CA CYS A 184 6.41 -9.79 14.23
C CYS A 184 6.10 -8.34 14.59
N ARG A 185 6.55 -7.91 15.78
CA ARG A 185 6.37 -6.53 16.26
C ARG A 185 7.72 -5.90 16.54
N LEU A 186 8.04 -4.81 15.84
CA LEU A 186 9.26 -4.03 16.09
C LEU A 186 9.15 -3.34 17.47
N LEU A 187 10.25 -3.34 18.22
CA LEU A 187 10.37 -2.65 19.49
C LEU A 187 11.24 -1.39 19.35
N PRO A 188 10.96 -0.33 20.13
CA PRO A 188 11.89 0.79 20.24
C PRO A 188 13.22 0.30 20.84
N THR A 189 14.32 0.76 20.27
CA THR A 189 15.67 0.43 20.73
C THR A 189 16.28 1.58 21.52
N GLY A 190 17.05 1.24 22.55
CA GLY A 190 17.90 2.21 23.24
C GLY A 190 19.03 2.70 22.34
N ALA A 191 19.52 3.91 22.57
CA ALA A 191 20.68 4.45 21.87
C ALA A 191 21.96 3.95 22.56
N TYR A 192 22.63 2.97 21.96
CA TYR A 192 23.93 2.46 22.40
C TYR A 192 25.04 3.09 21.55
N SER A 193 26.15 3.48 22.18
CA SER A 193 27.28 4.10 21.48
C SER A 193 28.24 3.06 20.88
N SER A 194 28.24 1.85 21.44
CA SER A 194 29.21 0.80 21.13
C SER A 194 28.74 -0.24 20.12
N PHE A 195 27.43 -0.38 19.90
CA PHE A 195 26.85 -1.28 18.91
C PHE A 195 25.52 -0.76 18.37
N GLU A 196 25.17 -1.24 17.17
CA GLU A 196 23.84 -1.07 16.59
C GLU A 196 22.94 -2.22 17.02
N LEU A 197 21.67 -1.91 17.30
CA LEU A 197 20.69 -2.86 17.78
C LEU A 197 19.36 -2.69 17.03
N GLN A 198 18.79 -3.81 16.60
CA GLN A 198 17.40 -3.90 16.13
C GLN A 198 16.67 -4.97 16.96
N LEU A 199 15.56 -4.58 17.59
CA LEU A 199 14.74 -5.46 18.43
C LEU A 199 13.37 -5.70 17.83
N PHE A 200 12.93 -6.94 17.77
CA PHE A 200 11.56 -7.29 17.42
C PHE A 200 11.12 -8.56 18.13
N VAL A 201 9.83 -8.68 18.39
CA VAL A 201 9.22 -9.86 19.01
C VAL A 201 8.54 -10.68 17.93
N VAL A 202 8.77 -11.99 17.93
CA VAL A 202 7.99 -12.96 17.15
C VAL A 202 6.90 -13.56 18.05
N GLU A 203 5.64 -13.37 17.67
CA GLU A 203 4.48 -13.82 18.44
C GLU A 203 4.19 -15.31 18.18
N PHE A 204 4.93 -16.18 18.87
CA PHE A 204 4.55 -17.58 19.07
C PHE A 204 3.57 -17.70 20.27
N ALA A 205 3.13 -18.92 20.63
CA ALA A 205 2.33 -19.12 21.85
C ALA A 205 3.05 -18.60 23.12
N SER A 206 4.38 -18.63 23.10
CA SER A 206 5.23 -17.94 24.07
C SER A 206 6.17 -17.03 23.27
N PRO A 207 6.11 -15.70 23.48
CA PRO A 207 6.79 -14.73 22.62
C PRO A 207 8.30 -14.91 22.68
N VAL A 208 8.95 -14.77 21.52
CA VAL A 208 10.41 -14.84 21.39
C VAL A 208 10.92 -13.46 21.03
N LEU A 209 11.80 -12.89 21.86
CA LEU A 209 12.48 -11.65 21.53
C LEU A 209 13.70 -11.95 20.63
N CYS A 210 13.78 -11.25 19.51
CA CYS A 210 14.91 -11.31 18.60
C CYS A 210 15.67 -9.98 18.61
N ALA A 211 16.99 -10.08 18.77
CA ALA A 211 17.92 -8.96 18.73
C ALA A 211 18.95 -9.19 17.61
N VAL A 212 18.99 -8.27 16.65
CA VAL A 212 20.06 -8.22 15.65
C VAL A 212 21.09 -7.19 16.10
N VAL A 213 22.35 -7.58 16.21
CA VAL A 213 23.44 -6.75 16.74
C VAL A 213 24.53 -6.55 15.68
N TYR A 214 25.04 -5.33 15.56
CA TYR A 214 26.26 -5.08 14.82
C TYR A 214 27.21 -4.20 15.63
N ARG A 215 28.39 -4.74 15.96
CA ARG A 215 29.46 -3.99 16.61
C ARG A 215 30.55 -3.71 15.59
N SER A 216 30.93 -2.44 15.46
CA SER A 216 32.03 -2.05 14.57
C SER A 216 33.37 -2.65 15.05
N PRO A 217 34.32 -2.99 14.16
CA PRO A 217 35.64 -3.48 14.55
C PRO A 217 36.49 -2.46 15.33
N LYS A 218 36.09 -1.18 15.39
CA LYS A 218 36.77 -0.19 16.22
C LYS A 218 36.63 -0.54 17.69
N TYR A 219 37.76 -0.63 18.39
CA TYR A 219 37.80 -0.91 19.81
C TYR A 219 37.00 0.14 20.61
N ASN A 220 35.97 -0.32 21.33
CA ASN A 220 35.17 0.49 22.23
C ASN A 220 35.12 -0.21 23.60
N LYS A 221 35.71 0.43 24.62
CA LYS A 221 35.77 -0.08 26.00
C LYS A 221 34.39 -0.20 26.65
N GLY A 222 33.41 0.61 26.21
CA GLY A 222 32.05 0.62 26.76
C GLY A 222 31.17 -0.55 26.32
N PHE A 223 31.61 -1.38 25.35
CA PHE A 223 30.75 -2.42 24.79
C PHE A 223 30.27 -3.46 25.81
N ILE A 224 31.16 -4.00 26.64
CA ILE A 224 30.79 -5.03 27.62
C ILE A 224 29.77 -4.47 28.62
N HIS A 225 29.95 -3.23 29.07
CA HIS A 225 29.04 -2.55 29.98
C HIS A 225 27.68 -2.29 29.33
N GLU A 226 27.64 -1.61 28.17
CA GLU A 226 26.40 -1.32 27.45
C GLU A 226 25.65 -2.60 27.06
N PHE A 227 26.37 -3.66 26.66
CA PHE A 227 25.77 -4.96 26.36
C PHE A 227 25.25 -5.66 27.63
N SER A 228 25.93 -5.56 28.76
CA SER A 228 25.41 -6.08 30.04
C SER A 228 24.14 -5.36 30.51
N GLU A 229 24.07 -4.04 30.33
CA GLU A 229 22.87 -3.25 30.65
C GLU A 229 21.70 -3.65 29.76
N PHE A 230 21.96 -3.82 28.46
CA PHE A 230 20.98 -4.32 27.51
C PHE A 230 20.42 -5.69 27.92
N VAL A 231 21.29 -6.65 28.22
CA VAL A 231 20.85 -8.00 28.62
C VAL A 231 20.11 -7.98 29.96
N ALA A 232 20.58 -7.20 30.93
CA ALA A 232 19.95 -7.05 32.25
C ALA A 232 18.55 -6.41 32.18
N ASP A 233 18.31 -5.47 31.27
CA ASP A 233 16.98 -4.87 31.06
C ASP A 233 16.00 -5.83 30.37
N ILE A 234 16.49 -6.72 29.52
CA ILE A 234 15.67 -7.59 28.68
C ILE A 234 15.28 -8.90 29.36
N LEU A 235 16.21 -9.58 30.03
CA LEU A 235 15.97 -10.91 30.59
C LEU A 235 14.81 -10.97 31.61
N PRO A 236 14.55 -9.94 32.44
CA PRO A 236 13.38 -9.92 33.33
C PRO A 236 12.03 -9.82 32.59
N LYS A 237 12.05 -9.36 31.33
CA LYS A 237 10.84 -9.11 30.53
C LYS A 237 10.51 -10.26 29.57
N TYR A 238 11.49 -11.12 29.25
CA TYR A 238 11.36 -12.15 28.24
C TYR A 238 12.08 -13.44 28.64
N ASP A 239 11.32 -14.53 28.75
CA ASP A 239 11.85 -15.86 29.08
C ASP A 239 12.56 -16.54 27.89
N LYS A 240 12.43 -15.96 26.68
CA LYS A 240 12.98 -16.50 25.44
C LYS A 240 13.62 -15.39 24.62
N LEU A 241 14.92 -15.52 24.38
CA LEU A 241 15.74 -14.51 23.71
C LEU A 241 16.66 -15.16 22.68
N LEU A 242 16.68 -14.58 21.49
CA LEU A 242 17.62 -14.88 20.41
C LEU A 242 18.38 -13.60 20.06
N ILE A 243 19.68 -13.59 20.32
CA ILE A 243 20.60 -12.53 19.89
C ILE A 243 21.47 -13.08 18.76
N CYS A 244 21.52 -12.38 17.63
CA CYS A 244 22.37 -12.78 16.51
C CYS A 244 22.97 -11.55 15.84
N GLY A 245 24.13 -11.70 15.21
CA GLY A 245 24.80 -10.56 14.61
C GLY A 245 26.29 -10.73 14.42
N ASP A 246 26.91 -9.68 13.89
CA ASP A 246 28.36 -9.57 13.78
C ASP A 246 28.89 -8.74 14.95
N PHE A 247 29.59 -9.41 15.85
CA PHE A 247 30.12 -8.81 17.06
C PHE A 247 31.54 -8.24 16.84
N ASN A 248 32.22 -8.62 15.75
CA ASN A 248 33.63 -8.31 15.56
C ASN A 248 34.48 -8.58 16.81
N VAL A 249 34.20 -9.70 17.49
CA VAL A 249 34.95 -10.21 18.65
C VAL A 249 35.55 -11.55 18.26
N HIS A 250 36.84 -11.73 18.48
CA HIS A 250 37.53 -12.99 18.17
C HIS A 250 37.25 -14.03 19.25
N VAL A 251 36.01 -14.50 19.34
CA VAL A 251 35.56 -15.46 20.38
C VAL A 251 36.34 -16.77 20.33
N CYS A 252 36.92 -17.12 19.18
CA CYS A 252 37.78 -18.29 19.02
C CYS A 252 39.21 -18.12 19.58
N CYS A 253 39.64 -16.91 19.95
CA CYS A 253 41.00 -16.62 20.43
C CYS A 253 41.06 -16.58 21.97
N PRO A 254 41.55 -17.61 22.65
CA PRO A 254 41.61 -17.65 24.12
C PRO A 254 42.63 -16.66 24.73
N SER A 255 43.58 -16.17 23.93
CA SER A 255 44.54 -15.14 24.34
C SER A 255 43.97 -13.72 24.31
N ASP A 256 42.77 -13.52 23.76
CA ASP A 256 42.10 -12.23 23.75
C ASP A 256 41.31 -12.04 25.06
N GLN A 257 41.79 -11.11 25.90
CA GLN A 257 41.15 -10.77 27.16
C GLN A 257 39.70 -10.29 26.95
N PHE A 258 39.45 -9.51 25.88
CA PHE A 258 38.12 -9.00 25.59
C PHE A 258 37.15 -10.14 25.23
N ALA A 259 37.61 -11.12 24.47
CA ALA A 259 36.83 -12.31 24.14
C ALA A 259 36.52 -13.16 25.39
N THR A 260 37.45 -13.22 26.34
CA THR A 260 37.29 -13.93 27.61
C THR A 260 36.28 -13.21 28.51
N ASP A 261 36.39 -11.90 28.66
CA ASP A 261 35.44 -11.07 29.41
C ASP A 261 34.03 -11.18 28.83
N PHE A 262 33.91 -11.17 27.49
CA PHE A 262 32.64 -11.36 26.80
C PHE A 262 32.03 -12.75 27.05
N LYS A 263 32.82 -13.82 27.00
CA LYS A 263 32.34 -15.18 27.34
C LYS A 263 31.89 -15.28 28.79
N SER A 264 32.61 -14.67 29.72
CA SER A 264 32.23 -14.62 31.14
C SER A 264 30.91 -13.87 31.34
N LEU A 265 30.67 -12.78 30.60
CA LEU A 265 29.39 -12.08 30.60
C LEU A 265 28.26 -12.99 30.12
N LEU A 266 28.45 -13.70 28.99
CA LEU A 266 27.43 -14.63 28.48
C LEU A 266 27.11 -15.73 29.50
N ALA A 267 28.14 -16.31 30.13
CA ALA A 267 27.96 -17.32 31.17
C ALA A 267 27.23 -16.77 32.40
N THR A 268 27.51 -15.53 32.81
CA THR A 268 26.85 -14.86 33.96
C THR A 268 25.33 -14.72 33.74
N PHE A 269 24.91 -14.48 32.51
CA PHE A 269 23.50 -14.35 32.14
C PHE A 269 22.85 -15.66 31.64
N ASN A 270 23.53 -16.80 31.77
CA ASN A 270 23.09 -18.10 31.23
C ASN A 270 22.77 -18.06 29.73
N LEU A 271 23.48 -17.23 28.97
CA LEU A 271 23.37 -17.11 27.53
C LEU A 271 24.24 -18.18 26.85
N ILE A 272 23.63 -18.93 25.92
CA ILE A 272 24.30 -20.02 25.19
C ILE A 272 24.70 -19.50 23.81
N GLN A 273 25.99 -19.39 23.56
CA GLN A 273 26.52 -19.15 22.21
C GLN A 273 26.65 -20.49 21.47
N SER A 274 26.05 -20.60 20.28
CA SER A 274 25.95 -21.87 19.54
C SER A 274 26.98 -22.06 18.43
N VAL A 275 27.70 -21.01 17.99
CA VAL A 275 28.58 -21.04 16.80
C VAL A 275 29.98 -21.51 17.18
N ASP A 276 30.35 -22.69 16.67
CA ASP A 276 31.59 -23.41 16.96
C ASP A 276 32.61 -23.42 15.80
N LYS A 277 32.22 -22.92 14.63
CA LYS A 277 33.04 -22.86 13.41
C LYS A 277 33.43 -21.44 13.04
N PRO A 278 34.50 -21.25 12.23
CA PRO A 278 34.82 -19.96 11.65
C PRO A 278 33.63 -19.40 10.85
N THR A 279 33.39 -18.10 11.00
CA THR A 279 32.35 -17.35 10.26
C THR A 279 32.93 -16.30 9.33
N HIS A 280 34.25 -16.18 9.27
CA HIS A 280 34.97 -15.27 8.38
C HIS A 280 36.00 -16.04 7.54
N HIS A 281 36.24 -15.60 6.30
CA HIS A 281 37.20 -16.24 5.38
C HIS A 281 38.65 -16.33 5.90
N LEU A 282 39.01 -15.51 6.90
CA LEU A 282 40.32 -15.55 7.58
C LEU A 282 40.38 -16.57 8.73
N GLY A 283 39.31 -17.34 8.97
CA GLY A 283 39.30 -18.40 9.98
C GLY A 283 38.84 -17.95 11.38
N HIS A 284 38.34 -16.72 11.53
CA HIS A 284 37.81 -16.22 12.81
C HIS A 284 36.29 -16.44 12.94
N THR A 285 35.81 -16.55 14.18
CA THR A 285 34.39 -16.59 14.53
C THR A 285 33.96 -15.21 15.05
N LEU A 286 33.36 -14.41 14.18
CA LEU A 286 32.94 -13.03 14.46
C LEU A 286 31.42 -12.90 14.56
N ASP A 287 30.70 -13.59 13.67
CA ASP A 287 29.25 -13.71 13.69
C ASP A 287 28.79 -14.76 14.70
N LEU A 288 27.88 -14.38 15.61
CA LEU A 288 27.44 -15.23 16.72
C LEU A 288 25.93 -15.40 16.71
N ILE A 289 25.49 -16.56 17.21
CA ILE A 289 24.10 -16.85 17.58
C ILE A 289 24.11 -17.20 19.06
N ILE A 290 23.38 -16.41 19.84
CA ILE A 290 23.30 -16.48 21.29
C ILE A 290 21.83 -16.66 21.67
N SER A 291 21.52 -17.65 22.51
CA SER A 291 20.15 -17.94 22.93
C SER A 291 19.99 -18.02 24.45
N PHE A 292 18.79 -17.72 24.92
CA PHE A 292 18.32 -17.97 26.29
C PHE A 292 16.90 -18.55 26.21
N GLY A 293 16.66 -19.63 26.95
CA GLY A 293 15.36 -20.32 26.96
C GLY A 293 14.95 -20.96 25.61
N LEU A 294 15.87 -21.10 24.66
CA LEU A 294 15.62 -21.57 23.30
C LEU A 294 16.66 -22.61 22.84
N SER A 295 16.16 -23.66 22.18
CA SER A 295 16.99 -24.68 21.53
C SER A 295 17.30 -24.29 20.08
N VAL A 296 18.57 -24.03 19.80
CA VAL A 296 19.08 -23.69 18.47
C VAL A 296 19.91 -24.83 17.91
N SER A 297 19.64 -25.25 16.67
CA SER A 297 20.41 -26.26 15.94
C SER A 297 21.09 -25.63 14.72
N LEU A 298 22.42 -25.56 14.73
CA LEU A 298 23.19 -25.13 13.56
C LEU A 298 23.12 -26.18 12.45
N LYS A 299 22.85 -25.73 11.22
CA LYS A 299 22.77 -26.61 10.04
C LYS A 299 23.95 -26.44 9.11
N GLU A 300 24.23 -25.20 8.74
CA GLU A 300 25.22 -24.91 7.71
C GLU A 300 25.95 -23.61 8.02
N ILE A 301 27.28 -23.66 7.94
CA ILE A 301 28.15 -22.48 7.85
C ILE A 301 29.00 -22.73 6.62
N SER A 302 28.70 -22.03 5.53
CA SER A 302 29.31 -22.30 4.24
C SER A 302 29.70 -21.03 3.50
N GLU A 303 30.79 -21.13 2.74
CA GLU A 303 31.23 -20.03 1.89
C GLU A 303 30.32 -19.94 0.67
N THR A 304 29.66 -18.80 0.51
CA THR A 304 28.65 -18.57 -0.53
C THR A 304 29.10 -17.52 -1.54
N ALA A 305 30.32 -17.00 -1.40
CA ALA A 305 30.86 -15.89 -2.18
C ALA A 305 30.03 -14.60 -2.11
N ILE A 306 29.06 -14.50 -1.19
CA ILE A 306 28.23 -13.31 -0.95
C ILE A 306 29.06 -12.21 -0.27
N SER A 307 29.89 -12.61 0.69
CA SER A 307 30.77 -11.74 1.46
C SER A 307 32.05 -12.46 1.87
N ASP A 308 32.98 -11.71 2.47
CA ASP A 308 34.08 -12.17 3.32
C ASP A 308 33.61 -12.93 4.57
N HIS A 309 32.37 -12.68 5.01
CA HIS A 309 31.67 -13.46 6.02
C HIS A 309 30.90 -14.65 5.42
N LEU A 310 30.84 -15.73 6.19
CA LEU A 310 30.17 -16.99 5.87
C LEU A 310 28.75 -16.97 6.45
N PRO A 311 27.70 -17.10 5.62
CA PRO A 311 26.33 -17.25 6.11
C PRO A 311 26.17 -18.39 7.11
N ILE A 312 25.42 -18.13 8.17
CA ILE A 312 25.06 -19.13 9.17
C ILE A 312 23.59 -19.47 9.00
N VAL A 313 23.28 -20.72 8.69
CA VAL A 313 21.91 -21.26 8.61
C VAL A 313 21.66 -22.13 9.82
N PHE A 314 20.56 -21.85 10.53
CA PHE A 314 20.20 -22.52 11.77
C PHE A 314 18.69 -22.73 11.87
N GLU A 315 18.29 -23.70 12.69
CA GLU A 315 16.91 -24.02 12.98
C GLU A 315 16.60 -23.74 14.45
N LEU A 316 15.42 -23.15 14.69
CA LEU A 316 14.84 -22.95 16.00
C LEU A 316 13.63 -23.86 16.17
N ILE A 317 13.58 -24.59 17.28
CA ILE A 317 12.38 -25.34 17.65
C ILE A 317 11.36 -24.34 18.17
N ALA A 318 10.35 -24.03 17.36
CA ALA A 318 9.37 -23.03 17.76
C ALA A 318 8.52 -23.55 18.93
N PRO A 319 8.26 -22.71 19.96
CA PRO A 319 7.13 -22.92 20.85
C PRO A 319 5.87 -23.00 19.98
N GLN A 320 4.94 -23.93 20.25
CA GLN A 320 3.74 -24.21 19.42
C GLN A 320 3.21 -22.92 18.76
N SER A 321 3.22 -22.89 17.43
CA SER A 321 2.89 -21.66 16.72
C SER A 321 1.40 -21.38 16.85
N VAL A 322 1.03 -20.17 17.25
CA VAL A 322 -0.28 -19.61 16.90
C VAL A 322 -0.19 -19.33 15.40
N SER A 323 -0.55 -20.29 14.57
CA SER A 323 -0.59 -20.05 13.12
C SER A 323 -1.56 -18.91 12.87
N LYS A 324 -1.14 -17.86 12.15
CA LYS A 324 -2.13 -17.01 11.48
C LYS A 324 -3.09 -17.96 10.73
N PRO A 325 -4.42 -17.77 10.82
CA PRO A 325 -5.28 -18.39 9.84
C PRO A 325 -4.70 -18.04 8.47
N LEU A 326 -4.51 -19.06 7.64
CA LEU A 326 -4.07 -18.89 6.25
C LEU A 326 -4.89 -17.72 5.69
N ALA A 327 -4.23 -16.69 5.15
CA ALA A 327 -4.89 -15.47 4.68
C ALA A 327 -6.21 -15.87 4.01
N PRO A 328 -7.36 -15.28 4.42
CA PRO A 328 -8.68 -15.76 4.05
C PRO A 328 -8.67 -16.10 2.58
N SER A 329 -8.91 -17.38 2.29
CA SER A 329 -8.95 -17.88 0.93
C SER A 329 -9.91 -16.98 0.16
N ARG A 330 -9.40 -16.17 -0.77
CA ARG A 330 -10.27 -15.27 -1.52
C ARG A 330 -11.22 -16.13 -2.33
N GLN A 331 -12.46 -16.20 -1.88
CA GLN A 331 -13.54 -16.79 -2.63
C GLN A 331 -13.85 -15.87 -3.79
N ARG A 332 -13.80 -16.41 -5.01
CA ARG A 332 -14.19 -15.67 -6.22
C ARG A 332 -14.98 -16.59 -7.12
N ARG A 333 -16.00 -16.03 -7.76
CA ARG A 333 -16.65 -16.66 -8.90
C ARG A 333 -15.72 -16.56 -10.11
N ILE A 334 -15.59 -17.66 -10.85
CA ILE A 334 -14.90 -17.65 -12.14
C ILE A 334 -15.89 -17.14 -13.16
N ILE A 335 -15.63 -15.96 -13.71
CA ILE A 335 -16.50 -15.35 -14.73
C ILE A 335 -15.80 -15.52 -16.07
N THR A 336 -16.38 -16.35 -16.94
CA THR A 336 -15.96 -16.56 -18.33
C THR A 336 -16.86 -15.76 -19.27
N PRO A 337 -16.49 -15.61 -20.56
CA PRO A 337 -17.40 -15.06 -21.56
C PRO A 337 -18.73 -15.84 -21.65
N SER A 338 -18.71 -17.17 -21.53
CA SER A 338 -19.93 -18.00 -21.54
C SER A 338 -20.87 -17.74 -20.35
N THR A 339 -20.33 -17.29 -19.20
CA THR A 339 -21.14 -16.97 -18.02
C THR A 339 -22.23 -15.93 -18.31
N ALA A 340 -21.98 -14.98 -19.21
CA ALA A 340 -22.97 -13.96 -19.55
C ALA A 340 -24.15 -14.53 -20.36
N ASP A 341 -23.87 -15.47 -21.27
CA ASP A 341 -24.87 -16.13 -22.09
C ASP A 341 -25.72 -17.09 -21.25
N GLU A 342 -25.07 -17.90 -20.40
CA GLU A 342 -25.73 -18.79 -19.44
C GLU A 342 -26.59 -18.02 -18.44
N PHE A 343 -26.09 -16.89 -17.92
CA PHE A 343 -26.88 -16.01 -17.06
C PHE A 343 -28.10 -15.45 -17.80
N THR A 344 -27.92 -15.04 -19.06
CA THR A 344 -29.00 -14.46 -19.86
C THR A 344 -30.11 -15.47 -20.11
N ALA A 345 -29.76 -16.70 -20.48
CA ALA A 345 -30.71 -17.80 -20.65
C ALA A 345 -31.47 -18.06 -19.33
N ALA A 346 -30.74 -18.28 -18.23
CA ALA A 346 -31.34 -18.57 -16.93
C ALA A 346 -32.21 -17.41 -16.39
N PHE A 347 -31.85 -16.16 -16.67
CA PHE A 347 -32.64 -15.00 -16.25
C PHE A 347 -33.92 -14.85 -17.08
N ASN A 348 -33.86 -15.13 -18.40
CA ASN A 348 -35.05 -15.12 -19.25
C ASN A 348 -36.02 -16.27 -18.92
N ASP A 349 -35.48 -17.44 -18.55
CA ASP A 349 -36.27 -18.58 -18.08
C ASP A 349 -36.81 -18.38 -16.66
N SER A 350 -36.28 -17.40 -15.92
CA SER A 350 -36.77 -17.09 -14.59
C SER A 350 -38.17 -16.48 -14.66
N GLN A 351 -39.04 -16.87 -13.73
CA GLN A 351 -40.37 -16.25 -13.58
C GLN A 351 -40.30 -14.80 -13.04
N PHE A 352 -39.12 -14.18 -12.96
CA PHE A 352 -38.92 -12.86 -12.38
C PHE A 352 -39.80 -11.78 -13.04
N LEU A 353 -39.84 -11.76 -14.38
CA LEU A 353 -40.65 -10.79 -15.13
C LEU A 353 -42.16 -11.07 -15.00
N ALA A 354 -42.56 -12.33 -14.84
CA ALA A 354 -43.95 -12.73 -14.68
C ALA A 354 -44.48 -12.39 -13.27
N LEU A 355 -43.65 -12.59 -12.23
CA LEU A 355 -44.00 -12.33 -10.83
C LEU A 355 -43.93 -10.84 -10.46
N ASN A 356 -43.01 -10.08 -11.06
CA ASN A 356 -42.81 -8.66 -10.79
C ASN A 356 -43.27 -7.79 -11.96
N GLY A 357 -44.40 -8.15 -12.58
CA GLY A 357 -44.91 -7.60 -13.84
C GLY A 357 -44.56 -6.13 -14.10
N LEU A 358 -44.28 -5.80 -15.36
CA LEU A 358 -43.88 -4.46 -15.86
C LEU A 358 -44.81 -3.30 -15.44
N ALA A 359 -45.98 -3.59 -14.88
CA ALA A 359 -46.84 -2.64 -14.20
C ALA A 359 -46.24 -2.22 -12.84
N SER A 360 -45.35 -1.22 -12.87
CA SER A 360 -44.91 -0.40 -11.73
C SER A 360 -44.76 -1.14 -10.38
N PRO A 361 -43.54 -1.48 -9.92
CA PRO A 361 -43.37 -2.13 -8.62
C PRO A 361 -43.95 -1.24 -7.53
N LEU A 362 -44.92 -1.79 -6.80
CA LEU A 362 -45.61 -1.13 -5.69
C LEU A 362 -44.63 -0.65 -4.62
N CYS A 363 -43.46 -1.31 -4.50
CA CYS A 363 -42.38 -0.95 -3.58
C CYS A 363 -40.98 -1.25 -4.16
N PRO A 364 -40.07 -0.26 -4.26
CA PRO A 364 -38.70 -0.46 -4.73
C PRO A 364 -37.88 -1.48 -3.92
N ASP A 365 -38.09 -1.58 -2.61
CA ASP A 365 -37.37 -2.51 -1.75
C ASP A 365 -37.69 -3.98 -2.07
N HIS A 366 -38.98 -4.31 -2.24
CA HIS A 366 -39.41 -5.66 -2.62
C HIS A 366 -38.83 -6.05 -3.98
N PHE A 367 -38.94 -5.14 -4.95
CA PHE A 367 -38.39 -5.38 -6.29
C PHE A 367 -36.89 -5.71 -6.21
N LEU A 368 -36.14 -4.88 -5.49
CA LEU A 368 -34.70 -5.05 -5.35
C LEU A 368 -34.33 -6.35 -4.64
N SER A 369 -35.06 -6.74 -3.59
CA SER A 369 -34.83 -8.02 -2.91
C SER A 369 -35.12 -9.22 -3.82
N SER A 370 -36.21 -9.17 -4.59
CA SER A 370 -36.53 -10.22 -5.57
C SER A 370 -35.46 -10.30 -6.66
N PHE A 371 -35.05 -9.16 -7.22
CA PHE A 371 -34.01 -9.08 -8.25
C PHE A 371 -32.68 -9.64 -7.73
N HIS A 372 -32.26 -9.23 -6.53
CA HIS A 372 -31.05 -9.74 -5.89
C HIS A 372 -31.13 -11.25 -5.65
N SER A 373 -32.25 -11.76 -5.12
CA SER A 373 -32.43 -13.19 -4.86
C SER A 373 -32.36 -14.02 -6.14
N THR A 374 -33.02 -13.59 -7.21
CA THR A 374 -32.99 -14.27 -8.52
C THR A 374 -31.57 -14.27 -9.08
N CYS A 375 -30.90 -13.12 -9.13
CA CYS A 375 -29.54 -13.05 -9.67
C CYS A 375 -28.54 -13.86 -8.83
N ALA A 376 -28.68 -13.88 -7.50
CA ALA A 376 -27.85 -14.70 -6.62
C ALA A 376 -28.00 -16.19 -6.93
N GLY A 377 -29.24 -16.69 -7.00
CA GLY A 377 -29.51 -18.11 -7.29
C GLY A 377 -29.00 -18.54 -8.67
N ILE A 378 -29.13 -17.68 -9.68
CA ILE A 378 -28.56 -17.94 -11.01
C ILE A 378 -27.03 -18.02 -10.92
N LEU A 379 -26.38 -17.05 -10.27
CA LEU A 379 -24.93 -17.01 -10.13
C LEU A 379 -24.38 -18.20 -9.33
N ASP A 380 -25.08 -18.64 -8.29
CA ASP A 380 -24.72 -19.83 -7.50
C ASP A 380 -24.74 -21.11 -8.33
N THR A 381 -25.62 -21.17 -9.33
CA THR A 381 -25.74 -22.31 -10.24
C THR A 381 -24.66 -22.27 -11.33
N ILE A 382 -24.50 -21.14 -12.02
CA ILE A 382 -23.63 -21.06 -13.22
C ILE A 382 -22.16 -20.75 -12.88
N ALA A 383 -21.91 -20.07 -11.77
CA ALA A 383 -20.58 -19.59 -11.39
C ALA A 383 -20.37 -19.69 -9.88
N PRO A 384 -20.27 -20.91 -9.31
CA PRO A 384 -20.10 -21.10 -7.87
C PRO A 384 -18.78 -20.48 -7.37
N PHE A 385 -18.66 -20.28 -6.06
CA PHE A 385 -17.45 -19.73 -5.45
C PHE A 385 -16.32 -20.76 -5.44
N TRP A 386 -15.14 -20.34 -5.88
CA TRP A 386 -13.91 -21.14 -5.81
C TRP A 386 -12.86 -20.48 -4.92
N GLN A 387 -12.14 -21.30 -4.14
CA GLN A 387 -10.96 -20.86 -3.41
C GLN A 387 -9.75 -20.84 -4.35
N LYS A 388 -9.05 -19.70 -4.41
CA LYS A 388 -7.80 -19.60 -5.16
C LYS A 388 -6.64 -19.33 -4.21
N SER A 389 -5.63 -20.20 -4.24
CA SER A 389 -4.32 -19.90 -3.64
C SER A 389 -3.65 -18.76 -4.42
N ALA A 390 -3.00 -17.84 -3.70
CA ALA A 390 -2.25 -16.75 -4.33
C ALA A 390 -1.18 -17.34 -5.25
N LYS A 391 -1.26 -17.06 -6.56
CA LYS A 391 -0.16 -17.42 -7.47
C LYS A 391 1.04 -16.53 -7.13
N PRO A 392 2.26 -17.08 -6.99
CA PRO A 392 3.45 -16.26 -6.85
C PRO A 392 3.53 -15.33 -8.06
N ARG A 393 3.83 -14.06 -7.80
CA ARG A 393 4.04 -13.07 -8.85
C ARG A 393 5.25 -13.53 -9.66
N MET A 394 5.09 -13.70 -10.97
CA MET A 394 6.23 -13.99 -11.84
C MET A 394 6.94 -12.69 -12.14
N ASP A 395 8.19 -12.59 -11.72
CA ASP A 395 9.03 -11.44 -12.02
C ASP A 395 9.42 -11.47 -13.52
N PRO A 396 8.98 -10.49 -14.33
CA PRO A 396 9.18 -10.52 -15.78
C PRO A 396 10.65 -10.56 -16.21
N TRP A 397 11.55 -10.08 -15.35
CA TRP A 397 12.99 -10.10 -15.58
C TRP A 397 13.64 -11.48 -15.35
N LEU A 398 12.98 -12.42 -14.65
CA LEU A 398 13.45 -13.80 -14.49
C LEU A 398 13.08 -14.69 -15.70
N ASN A 399 13.55 -14.26 -16.87
CA ASN A 399 13.32 -14.89 -18.17
C ASN A 399 14.33 -16.01 -18.50
N ASP A 400 14.22 -16.62 -19.67
CA ASP A 400 15.09 -17.74 -20.07
C ASP A 400 16.58 -17.38 -20.15
N THR A 401 16.92 -16.12 -20.50
CA THR A 401 18.31 -15.67 -20.55
C THR A 401 18.94 -15.65 -19.15
N THR A 402 18.25 -15.08 -18.16
CA THR A 402 18.72 -15.04 -16.77
C THR A 402 18.76 -16.44 -16.15
N ARG A 403 17.85 -17.34 -16.54
CA ARG A 403 17.86 -18.76 -16.11
C ARG A 403 19.08 -19.52 -16.60
N VAL A 404 19.53 -19.30 -17.85
CA VAL A 404 20.75 -19.93 -18.38
C VAL A 404 21.98 -19.49 -17.57
N ILE A 405 22.08 -18.20 -17.24
CA ILE A 405 23.19 -17.66 -16.44
C ILE A 405 23.14 -18.20 -15.01
N ARG A 406 21.94 -18.29 -14.40
CA ARG A 406 21.74 -18.94 -13.10
C ARG A 406 22.20 -20.40 -13.11
N HIS A 407 21.93 -21.13 -14.19
CA HIS A 407 22.40 -22.51 -14.33
C HIS A 407 23.95 -22.60 -14.36
N ARG A 408 24.62 -21.65 -15.01
CA ARG A 408 26.10 -21.55 -14.98
C ARG A 408 26.62 -21.28 -13.57
N CYS A 409 25.98 -20.38 -12.81
CA CYS A 409 26.32 -20.14 -11.41
C CYS A 409 26.25 -21.43 -10.58
N ARG A 410 25.19 -22.24 -10.77
CA ARG A 410 25.04 -23.53 -10.10
C ARG A 410 26.10 -24.55 -10.50
N GLN A 411 26.55 -24.54 -11.76
CA GLN A 411 27.66 -25.39 -12.20
C GLN A 411 28.98 -24.98 -11.52
N ALA A 412 29.27 -23.68 -11.44
CA ALA A 412 30.43 -23.16 -10.73
C ALA A 412 30.37 -23.47 -9.23
N GLU A 413 29.20 -23.31 -8.59
CA GLU A 413 28.97 -23.64 -7.17
C GLU A 413 29.28 -25.12 -6.89
N ARG A 414 28.78 -26.03 -7.73
CA ARG A 414 29.05 -27.48 -7.59
C ARG A 414 30.52 -27.82 -7.81
N ARG A 415 31.19 -27.13 -8.73
CA ARG A 415 32.62 -27.32 -8.98
C ARG A 415 33.44 -26.92 -7.76
N TRP A 416 33.20 -25.71 -7.25
CA TRP A 416 33.85 -25.21 -6.03
C TRP A 416 33.56 -26.09 -4.81
N LYS A 417 32.32 -26.54 -4.62
CA LYS A 417 31.98 -27.48 -3.53
C LYS A 417 32.75 -28.79 -3.61
N LYS A 418 33.07 -29.25 -4.83
CA LYS A 418 33.80 -30.50 -5.07
C LYS A 418 35.31 -30.36 -4.90
N ASP A 419 35.92 -29.32 -5.48
CA ASP A 419 37.38 -29.19 -5.53
C ASP A 419 37.97 -28.27 -4.45
N LYS A 420 37.17 -27.37 -3.87
CA LYS A 420 37.58 -26.37 -2.88
C LYS A 420 38.79 -25.53 -3.31
N LEU A 421 39.01 -25.39 -4.62
CA LEU A 421 40.11 -24.60 -5.17
C LEU A 421 39.75 -23.12 -5.23
N HIS A 422 40.75 -22.25 -5.03
CA HIS A 422 40.60 -20.79 -5.12
C HIS A 422 40.08 -20.35 -6.50
N VAL A 423 40.62 -20.92 -7.58
CA VAL A 423 40.19 -20.63 -8.95
C VAL A 423 38.70 -20.96 -9.16
N SER A 424 38.20 -22.03 -8.56
CA SER A 424 36.78 -22.40 -8.64
C SER A 424 35.89 -21.46 -7.83
N LEU A 425 36.40 -20.88 -6.73
CA LEU A 425 35.72 -19.84 -5.97
C LEU A 425 35.65 -18.52 -6.74
N GLU A 426 36.74 -18.12 -7.41
CA GLU A 426 36.76 -16.95 -8.30
C GLU A 426 35.76 -17.11 -9.46
N MET A 427 35.74 -18.27 -10.12
CA MET A 427 34.76 -18.58 -11.15
C MET A 427 33.31 -18.45 -10.65
N LEU A 428 33.04 -18.84 -9.40
CA LEU A 428 31.72 -18.68 -8.78
C LEU A 428 31.40 -17.19 -8.56
N ARG A 429 32.34 -16.40 -8.04
CA ARG A 429 32.19 -14.95 -7.85
C ARG A 429 31.89 -14.24 -9.17
N ASP A 430 32.59 -14.59 -10.24
CA ASP A 430 32.37 -14.02 -11.57
C ASP A 430 30.99 -14.38 -12.10
N CYS A 431 30.59 -15.66 -12.01
CA CYS A 431 29.26 -16.09 -12.46
C CYS A 431 28.13 -15.39 -11.69
N LEU A 432 28.27 -15.23 -10.37
CA LEU A 432 27.30 -14.53 -9.54
C LEU A 432 27.20 -13.03 -9.90
N THR A 433 28.32 -12.40 -10.20
CA THR A 433 28.38 -11.00 -10.68
C THR A 433 27.69 -10.85 -12.04
N ASP A 434 27.95 -11.77 -12.96
CA ASP A 434 27.30 -11.80 -14.28
C ASP A 434 25.79 -12.05 -14.17
N TYR A 435 25.35 -12.93 -13.26
CA TYR A 435 23.94 -13.16 -12.99
C TYR A 435 23.25 -11.89 -12.50
N GLN A 436 23.82 -11.21 -11.51
CA GLN A 436 23.27 -9.94 -11.02
C GLN A 436 23.18 -8.89 -12.13
N ARG A 437 24.22 -8.75 -12.95
CA ARG A 437 24.23 -7.81 -14.09
C ARG A 437 23.11 -8.14 -15.06
N ALA A 438 22.99 -9.40 -15.48
CA ALA A 438 21.97 -9.83 -16.43
C ALA A 438 20.54 -9.61 -15.92
N VAL A 439 20.27 -9.84 -14.63
CA VAL A 439 18.95 -9.59 -14.05
C VAL A 439 18.66 -8.09 -13.97
N ARG A 440 19.63 -7.27 -13.58
CA ARG A 440 19.50 -5.80 -13.58
C ARG A 440 19.22 -5.25 -14.99
N ASP A 441 19.94 -5.75 -15.99
CA ASP A 441 19.77 -5.34 -17.39
C ASP A 441 18.38 -5.73 -17.91
N ALA A 442 17.93 -6.97 -17.63
CA ALA A 442 16.59 -7.43 -17.99
C ALA A 442 15.48 -6.61 -17.33
N LYS A 443 15.64 -6.26 -16.04
CA LYS A 443 14.70 -5.38 -15.31
C LYS A 443 14.69 -3.97 -15.89
N SER A 444 15.85 -3.39 -16.17
CA SER A 444 16.01 -2.08 -16.78
C SER A 444 15.34 -2.02 -18.17
N GLN A 445 15.57 -3.04 -19.00
CA GLN A 445 14.96 -3.15 -20.32
C GLN A 445 13.44 -3.27 -20.23
N TYR A 446 12.92 -4.09 -19.31
CA TYR A 446 11.48 -4.24 -19.08
C TYR A 446 10.81 -2.90 -18.69
N LEU A 447 11.38 -2.19 -17.71
CA LEU A 447 10.85 -0.89 -17.28
C LEU A 447 10.97 0.17 -18.38
N SER A 448 12.09 0.19 -19.10
CA SER A 448 12.29 1.10 -20.24
C SER A 448 11.26 0.88 -21.34
N ASN A 449 10.90 -0.39 -21.62
CA ASN A 449 9.86 -0.73 -22.59
C ASN A 449 8.46 -0.26 -22.14
N ILE A 450 8.14 -0.34 -20.84
CA ILE A 450 6.87 0.21 -20.32
C ILE A 450 6.86 1.73 -20.49
N ILE A 451 7.95 2.41 -20.14
CA ILE A 451 8.04 3.87 -20.21
C ILE A 451 7.92 4.35 -21.67
N SER A 452 8.62 3.69 -22.60
CA SER A 452 8.58 4.06 -24.02
C SER A 452 7.20 3.79 -24.65
N SER A 453 6.62 2.62 -24.38
CA SER A 453 5.30 2.23 -24.91
C SER A 453 4.13 3.03 -24.30
N SER A 454 4.27 3.49 -23.05
CA SER A 454 3.20 4.18 -22.30
C SER A 454 3.45 5.68 -22.13
N SER A 455 4.31 6.29 -22.96
CA SER A 455 4.68 7.70 -22.90
C SER A 455 3.48 8.66 -22.99
N HIS A 456 2.42 8.26 -23.70
CA HIS A 456 1.18 9.00 -23.87
C HIS A 456 0.17 8.82 -22.70
N CYS A 457 0.49 7.97 -21.72
CA CYS A 457 -0.38 7.65 -20.58
C CYS A 457 0.31 8.01 -19.24
N PRO A 458 0.24 9.28 -18.77
CA PRO A 458 0.89 9.73 -17.54
C PRO A 458 0.55 8.90 -16.30
N LYS A 459 -0.68 8.37 -16.23
CA LYS A 459 -1.11 7.50 -15.13
C LYS A 459 -0.30 6.20 -15.07
N VAL A 460 -0.06 5.55 -16.20
CA VAL A 460 0.72 4.29 -16.26
C VAL A 460 2.16 4.57 -15.86
N LEU A 461 2.73 5.69 -16.32
CA LEU A 461 4.07 6.12 -15.92
C LEU A 461 4.16 6.36 -14.42
N PHE A 462 3.20 7.11 -13.86
CA PHE A 462 3.15 7.39 -12.43
C PHE A 462 2.99 6.12 -11.61
N ASP A 463 2.06 5.24 -11.98
CA ASP A 463 1.83 3.95 -11.31
C ASP A 463 3.10 3.06 -11.37
N THR A 464 3.81 3.07 -12.50
CA THR A 464 5.06 2.29 -12.69
C THR A 464 6.19 2.84 -11.81
N ILE A 465 6.43 4.16 -11.83
CA ILE A 465 7.46 4.80 -11.00
C ILE A 465 7.12 4.61 -9.52
N ASN A 466 5.86 4.83 -9.14
CA ASN A 466 5.42 4.69 -7.76
C ASN A 466 5.57 3.24 -7.26
N ALA A 467 5.30 2.24 -8.10
CA ALA A 467 5.52 0.84 -7.75
C ALA A 467 7.00 0.48 -7.52
N VAL A 468 7.94 1.18 -8.17
CA VAL A 468 9.38 0.98 -8.02
C VAL A 468 9.94 1.76 -6.83
N VAL A 469 9.50 3.01 -6.65
CA VAL A 469 10.03 3.94 -5.64
C VAL A 469 9.36 3.75 -4.27
N ASN A 470 8.05 3.48 -4.27
CA ASN A 470 7.24 3.24 -3.07
C ASN A 470 6.64 1.83 -3.12
N PRO A 471 7.50 0.79 -3.13
CA PRO A 471 7.03 -0.59 -3.05
C PRO A 471 6.21 -0.76 -1.77
N CYS A 472 5.10 -1.49 -1.90
CA CYS A 472 4.11 -1.63 -0.84
C CYS A 472 4.76 -2.29 0.39
N THR A 473 5.17 -1.48 1.37
CA THR A 473 5.32 -1.95 2.74
C THR A 473 3.92 -2.29 3.19
N SER A 474 3.59 -3.59 3.19
CA SER A 474 2.43 -4.11 3.90
C SER A 474 2.62 -3.75 5.36
N ALA A 475 2.20 -2.55 5.76
CA ALA A 475 2.05 -2.22 7.15
C ALA A 475 0.99 -3.17 7.67
N VAL A 476 1.45 -4.20 8.37
CA VAL A 476 0.61 -5.18 9.04
C VAL A 476 -0.13 -4.41 10.14
N THR A 477 -1.25 -3.80 9.78
CA THR A 477 -2.27 -3.48 10.77
C THR A 477 -2.84 -4.82 11.15
N ASP A 478 -2.78 -5.18 12.43
CA ASP A 478 -3.43 -6.40 12.92
C ASP A 478 -4.90 -6.37 12.49
N VAL A 479 -5.24 -7.20 11.51
CA VAL A 479 -6.60 -7.26 10.98
C VAL A 479 -7.42 -8.09 11.95
N SER A 480 -8.14 -7.42 12.83
CA SER A 480 -9.05 -8.03 13.81
C SER A 480 -10.40 -7.32 13.79
N ILE A 481 -11.44 -7.97 14.32
CA ILE A 481 -12.75 -7.34 14.52
C ILE A 481 -12.59 -6.11 15.43
N ALA A 482 -11.80 -6.22 16.50
CA ALA A 482 -11.50 -5.10 17.39
C ALA A 482 -10.87 -3.90 16.67
N THR A 483 -10.00 -4.14 15.68
CA THR A 483 -9.43 -3.08 14.83
C THR A 483 -10.53 -2.38 14.03
N CYS A 484 -11.50 -3.12 13.50
CA CYS A 484 -12.63 -2.55 12.78
C CYS A 484 -13.52 -1.69 13.70
N GLU A 485 -13.82 -2.18 14.91
CA GLU A 485 -14.57 -1.43 15.93
C GLU A 485 -13.83 -0.17 16.37
N ASN A 486 -12.51 -0.23 16.58
CA ASN A 486 -11.71 0.94 16.94
C ASN A 486 -11.77 2.04 15.87
N PHE A 487 -11.73 1.66 14.59
CA PHE A 487 -11.94 2.63 13.51
C PHE A 487 -13.37 3.18 13.48
N LEU A 488 -14.38 2.34 13.72
CA LEU A 488 -15.77 2.75 13.79
C LEU A 488 -15.96 3.82 14.87
N HIS A 489 -15.56 3.52 16.10
CA HIS A 489 -15.60 4.45 17.23
C HIS A 489 -14.83 5.74 16.92
N HIS A 490 -13.60 5.63 16.40
CA HIS A 490 -12.80 6.80 16.04
C HIS A 490 -13.51 7.73 15.04
N PHE A 491 -14.14 7.18 14.00
CA PHE A 491 -14.84 8.01 13.00
C PHE A 491 -16.11 8.63 13.58
N VAL A 492 -16.89 7.91 14.39
CA VAL A 492 -18.09 8.44 15.04
C VAL A 492 -17.72 9.53 16.04
N ASP A 493 -16.81 9.25 16.98
CA ASP A 493 -16.42 10.17 18.05
C ASP A 493 -15.82 11.47 17.50
N LYS A 494 -15.06 11.37 16.40
CA LYS A 494 -14.49 12.53 15.72
C LYS A 494 -15.58 13.47 15.19
N VAL A 495 -16.61 12.93 14.55
CA VAL A 495 -17.72 13.72 14.00
C VAL A 495 -18.53 14.33 15.15
N ASP A 496 -18.83 13.55 16.18
CA ASP A 496 -19.56 14.02 17.35
C ASP A 496 -18.84 15.14 18.10
N SER A 497 -17.50 15.04 18.23
CA SER A 497 -16.68 16.11 18.80
C SER A 497 -16.79 17.41 18.00
N VAL A 498 -16.62 17.34 16.67
CA VAL A 498 -16.71 18.52 15.80
C VAL A 498 -18.10 19.16 15.87
N ARG A 499 -19.15 18.35 15.92
CA ARG A 499 -20.52 18.86 16.09
C ARG A 499 -20.73 19.55 17.43
N LYS A 500 -20.27 18.95 18.54
CA LYS A 500 -20.39 19.56 19.87
C LYS A 500 -19.73 20.94 19.94
N ASP A 501 -18.60 21.12 19.25
CA ASP A 501 -17.93 22.42 19.18
C ASP A 501 -18.67 23.43 18.29
N THR A 502 -19.24 22.97 17.18
CA THR A 502 -19.98 23.83 16.24
C THR A 502 -21.34 24.26 16.80
N SER A 503 -22.07 23.37 17.49
CA SER A 503 -23.39 23.65 18.08
C SER A 503 -23.36 24.73 19.16
N LYS A 504 -22.22 24.95 19.83
CA LYS A 504 -22.05 26.05 20.80
C LYS A 504 -22.03 27.43 20.13
N SER A 505 -21.85 27.49 18.81
CA SER A 505 -21.60 28.72 18.05
C SER A 505 -22.74 29.12 17.10
N VAL A 506 -23.83 28.34 17.00
CA VAL A 506 -24.93 28.68 16.07
C VAL A 506 -25.85 29.73 16.70
N ILE A 507 -25.54 30.98 16.37
CA ILE A 507 -26.42 32.13 16.52
C ILE A 507 -27.66 31.93 15.64
N THR A 508 -28.80 32.10 16.29
CA THR A 508 -30.17 32.05 15.77
C THR A 508 -30.46 33.28 14.90
N ASN A 509 -31.30 33.11 13.87
CA ASN A 509 -31.97 34.12 13.02
C ASN A 509 -31.26 34.70 11.76
N THR A 510 -29.94 34.91 11.70
CA THR A 510 -29.32 35.63 10.55
C THR A 510 -29.31 34.84 9.22
N ASN A 511 -29.29 33.51 9.26
CA ASN A 511 -29.23 32.68 8.04
C ASN A 511 -30.56 32.62 7.26
N LYS A 512 -31.71 32.80 7.92
CA LYS A 512 -33.02 32.74 7.23
C LYS A 512 -33.21 33.92 6.26
N GLU A 513 -32.75 35.10 6.63
CA GLU A 513 -32.89 36.32 5.81
C GLU A 513 -31.95 36.30 4.59
N LEU A 514 -30.71 35.84 4.75
CA LEU A 514 -29.74 35.68 3.64
C LEU A 514 -30.18 34.61 2.62
N LEU A 515 -30.80 33.52 3.08
CA LEU A 515 -31.31 32.46 2.20
C LEU A 515 -32.57 32.92 1.43
N ALA A 516 -33.44 33.70 2.06
CA ALA A 516 -34.64 34.25 1.41
C ALA A 516 -34.30 35.28 0.32
N ALA A 517 -33.25 36.09 0.52
CA ALA A 517 -32.82 37.11 -0.45
C ALA A 517 -32.21 36.55 -1.76
N ARG A 518 -31.88 35.25 -1.81
CA ARG A 518 -31.26 34.58 -2.97
C ARG A 518 -32.07 33.41 -3.52
N ALA A 519 -33.35 33.30 -3.18
CA ALA A 519 -34.20 32.23 -3.69
C ALA A 519 -34.33 32.32 -5.22
N HIS A 520 -33.99 31.24 -5.94
CA HIS A 520 -34.17 31.17 -7.38
C HIS A 520 -35.64 30.93 -7.73
N SER A 521 -36.13 31.52 -8.82
CA SER A 521 -37.52 31.35 -9.27
C SER A 521 -37.79 29.98 -9.90
N ALA A 522 -36.74 29.25 -10.31
CA ALA A 522 -36.88 27.96 -10.96
C ALA A 522 -37.12 26.85 -9.92
N VAL A 523 -38.06 25.95 -10.25
CA VAL A 523 -38.49 24.87 -9.38
C VAL A 523 -38.14 23.53 -10.01
N PHE A 524 -37.56 22.63 -9.21
CA PHE A 524 -37.33 21.23 -9.57
C PHE A 524 -38.18 20.33 -8.66
N ASP A 525 -39.39 19.99 -9.11
CA ASP A 525 -40.41 19.29 -8.33
C ASP A 525 -40.35 17.76 -8.46
N GLN A 526 -39.94 17.26 -9.62
CA GLN A 526 -39.88 15.83 -9.95
C GLN A 526 -38.76 15.51 -10.93
N PHE A 527 -38.29 14.27 -10.88
CA PHE A 527 -37.31 13.75 -11.84
C PHE A 527 -37.98 13.32 -13.15
N GLU A 528 -37.30 13.54 -14.27
CA GLU A 528 -37.68 13.00 -15.56
C GLU A 528 -37.50 11.48 -15.60
N LEU A 529 -38.45 10.80 -16.25
CA LEU A 529 -38.40 9.35 -16.43
C LEU A 529 -37.37 8.97 -17.49
N VAL A 530 -36.38 8.18 -17.08
CA VAL A 530 -35.24 7.79 -17.92
C VAL A 530 -35.65 6.79 -19.02
N SER A 531 -34.96 6.82 -20.16
CA SER A 531 -35.07 5.81 -21.22
C SER A 531 -34.09 4.65 -21.02
N LEU A 532 -34.34 3.50 -21.65
CA LEU A 532 -33.41 2.35 -21.55
C LEU A 532 -32.01 2.69 -22.09
N ASN A 533 -31.94 3.46 -23.17
CA ASN A 533 -30.68 3.89 -23.78
C ASN A 533 -29.88 4.78 -22.83
N CYS A 534 -30.52 5.79 -22.23
CA CYS A 534 -29.88 6.66 -21.25
C CYS A 534 -29.35 5.86 -20.04
N LEU A 535 -30.14 4.91 -19.54
CA LEU A 535 -29.68 4.02 -18.46
C LEU A 535 -28.48 3.16 -18.89
N GLY A 536 -28.49 2.65 -20.12
CA GLY A 536 -27.35 1.90 -20.68
C GLY A 536 -26.08 2.74 -20.76
N ASP A 537 -26.20 4.01 -21.16
CA ASP A 537 -25.07 4.95 -21.21
C ASP A 537 -24.53 5.28 -19.82
N VAL A 538 -25.41 5.44 -18.83
CA VAL A 538 -25.02 5.58 -17.41
C VAL A 538 -24.21 4.36 -16.96
N VAL A 539 -24.74 3.15 -17.17
CA VAL A 539 -24.07 1.90 -16.77
C VAL A 539 -22.73 1.73 -17.49
N LYS A 540 -22.63 2.07 -18.77
CA LYS A 540 -21.38 2.04 -19.53
C LYS A 540 -20.35 3.04 -19.00
N SER A 541 -20.77 4.28 -18.71
CA SER A 541 -19.88 5.36 -18.25
C SER A 541 -19.27 5.13 -16.87
N LEU A 542 -19.99 4.45 -15.96
CA LEU A 542 -19.52 4.21 -14.60
C LEU A 542 -18.36 3.20 -14.55
N LYS A 543 -17.33 3.46 -13.76
CA LYS A 543 -16.25 2.48 -13.56
C LYS A 543 -16.79 1.25 -12.83
N PRO A 544 -16.44 0.02 -13.25
CA PRO A 544 -16.88 -1.20 -12.56
C PRO A 544 -16.11 -1.36 -11.24
N THR A 545 -16.56 -0.64 -10.20
CA THR A 545 -16.04 -0.77 -8.84
C THR A 545 -16.71 -1.95 -8.16
N ASN A 546 -15.94 -2.81 -7.51
CA ASN A 546 -16.49 -3.94 -6.76
C ASN A 546 -16.77 -3.51 -5.32
N CYS A 547 -18.03 -3.62 -4.90
CA CYS A 547 -18.44 -3.58 -3.51
C CYS A 547 -18.67 -5.02 -3.00
N PRO A 548 -18.23 -5.38 -1.79
CA PRO A 548 -18.60 -6.67 -1.19
C PRO A 548 -20.11 -6.87 -1.01
N LEU A 549 -20.89 -5.79 -0.96
CA LEU A 549 -22.36 -5.84 -0.91
C LEU A 549 -23.00 -6.08 -2.29
N ASP A 550 -22.22 -6.07 -3.38
CA ASP A 550 -22.76 -6.30 -4.72
C ASP A 550 -23.11 -7.79 -4.89
N ILE A 551 -24.40 -8.09 -4.96
CA ILE A 551 -24.88 -9.44 -5.29
C ILE A 551 -24.46 -9.82 -6.71
N VAL A 552 -24.64 -8.89 -7.65
CA VAL A 552 -24.14 -9.02 -9.02
C VAL A 552 -22.91 -8.13 -9.17
N PRO A 553 -21.71 -8.68 -9.37
CA PRO A 553 -20.52 -7.88 -9.57
C PRO A 553 -20.69 -6.88 -10.72
N ALA A 554 -20.21 -5.64 -10.56
CA ALA A 554 -20.39 -4.57 -11.54
C ALA A 554 -20.00 -4.95 -12.98
N LYS A 555 -18.95 -5.78 -13.13
CA LYS A 555 -18.54 -6.31 -14.44
C LYS A 555 -19.59 -7.24 -15.04
N VAL A 556 -20.15 -8.15 -14.25
CA VAL A 556 -21.20 -9.08 -14.69
C VAL A 556 -22.44 -8.29 -15.09
N LEU A 557 -22.86 -7.35 -14.24
CA LEU A 557 -24.03 -6.51 -14.52
C LEU A 557 -23.91 -5.76 -15.87
N LYS A 558 -22.72 -5.24 -16.18
CA LYS A 558 -22.44 -4.59 -17.47
C LYS A 558 -22.53 -5.57 -18.66
N MET A 559 -22.06 -6.80 -18.50
CA MET A 559 -22.11 -7.81 -19.58
C MET A 559 -23.54 -8.24 -19.88
N VAL A 560 -24.37 -8.43 -18.84
CA VAL A 560 -25.76 -8.91 -18.96
C VAL A 560 -26.79 -7.77 -19.02
N PHE A 561 -26.35 -6.52 -19.16
CA PHE A 561 -27.22 -5.35 -19.09
C PHE A 561 -28.34 -5.36 -20.13
N ASN A 562 -28.11 -5.90 -21.32
CA ASN A 562 -29.14 -5.99 -22.35
C ASN A 562 -30.34 -6.84 -21.89
N THR A 563 -30.09 -7.84 -21.03
CA THR A 563 -31.10 -8.75 -20.47
C THR A 563 -31.78 -8.16 -19.25
N VAL A 564 -31.00 -7.66 -18.28
CA VAL A 564 -31.54 -7.16 -16.99
C VAL A 564 -31.97 -5.69 -17.05
N GLY A 565 -31.50 -4.94 -18.04
CA GLY A 565 -31.70 -3.50 -18.20
C GLY A 565 -33.16 -3.06 -18.19
N PRO A 566 -34.09 -3.72 -18.92
CA PRO A 566 -35.51 -3.41 -18.86
C PRO A 566 -36.08 -3.49 -17.44
N SER A 567 -35.69 -4.51 -16.67
CA SER A 567 -36.09 -4.69 -15.27
C SER A 567 -35.53 -3.56 -14.39
N LEU A 568 -34.24 -3.24 -14.54
CA LEU A 568 -33.61 -2.15 -13.80
C LEU A 568 -34.22 -0.79 -14.13
N LEU A 569 -34.65 -0.57 -15.37
CA LEU A 569 -35.31 0.65 -15.79
C LEU A 569 -36.64 0.86 -15.04
N VAL A 570 -37.45 -0.19 -14.94
CA VAL A 570 -38.72 -0.16 -14.18
C VAL A 570 -38.47 0.19 -12.71
N PHE A 571 -37.45 -0.43 -12.12
CA PHE A 571 -37.03 -0.15 -10.74
C PHE A 571 -36.58 1.30 -10.53
N ILE A 572 -35.70 1.83 -11.39
CA ILE A 572 -35.21 3.21 -11.29
C ILE A 572 -36.37 4.19 -11.46
N LYS A 573 -37.24 3.99 -12.46
CA LYS A 573 -38.44 4.81 -12.65
C LYS A 573 -39.34 4.82 -11.41
N SER A 574 -39.50 3.68 -10.73
CA SER A 574 -40.28 3.60 -9.50
C SER A 574 -39.63 4.40 -8.36
N CYS A 575 -38.32 4.28 -8.16
CA CYS A 575 -37.58 5.05 -7.15
C CYS A 575 -37.73 6.56 -7.37
N LEU A 576 -37.59 7.02 -8.62
CA LEU A 576 -37.71 8.43 -8.99
C LEU A 576 -39.13 8.95 -8.78
N ARG A 577 -40.15 8.22 -9.24
CA ARG A 577 -41.56 8.62 -9.13
C ARG A 577 -42.05 8.66 -7.68
N LEU A 578 -41.66 7.68 -6.86
CA LEU A 578 -42.08 7.62 -5.45
C LEU A 578 -41.26 8.55 -4.54
N GLY A 579 -40.12 9.04 -5.03
CA GLY A 579 -39.16 9.81 -4.25
C GLY A 579 -38.52 8.99 -3.13
N THR A 580 -38.16 7.73 -3.40
CA THR A 580 -37.61 6.82 -2.38
C THR A 580 -36.32 6.15 -2.83
N VAL A 581 -35.42 5.94 -1.87
CA VAL A 581 -34.19 5.16 -2.03
C VAL A 581 -34.35 3.86 -1.25
N PRO A 582 -34.10 2.68 -1.85
CA PRO A 582 -34.19 1.40 -1.14
C PRO A 582 -33.25 1.30 0.06
N ALA A 583 -33.68 0.63 1.12
CA ALA A 583 -32.92 0.43 2.35
C ALA A 583 -31.57 -0.26 2.08
N ALA A 584 -31.52 -1.22 1.14
CA ALA A 584 -30.29 -1.91 0.76
C ALA A 584 -29.21 -0.96 0.19
N PHE A 585 -29.57 0.23 -0.28
CA PHE A 585 -28.63 1.25 -0.80
C PHE A 585 -28.24 2.29 0.27
N LYS A 586 -28.81 2.21 1.47
CA LYS A 586 -28.56 3.14 2.58
C LYS A 586 -27.46 2.67 3.54
N HIS A 587 -26.92 1.48 3.33
CA HIS A 587 -25.75 0.99 4.07
C HIS A 587 -24.46 1.18 3.27
N ALA A 588 -23.41 1.70 3.91
CA ALA A 588 -22.10 1.89 3.30
C ALA A 588 -21.02 1.04 4.00
N LEU A 589 -20.18 0.36 3.22
CA LEU A 589 -18.96 -0.27 3.75
C LEU A 589 -17.80 0.72 3.69
N VAL A 590 -17.40 1.27 4.84
CA VAL A 590 -16.31 2.22 4.96
C VAL A 590 -14.96 1.50 4.99
N ARG A 591 -14.05 1.85 4.09
CA ARG A 591 -12.67 1.37 4.09
C ARG A 591 -11.74 2.47 4.58
N PRO A 592 -11.02 2.27 5.71
CA PRO A 592 -10.00 3.21 6.15
C PRO A 592 -8.87 3.27 5.12
N LEU A 593 -8.66 4.44 4.53
CA LEU A 593 -7.58 4.67 3.56
C LEU A 593 -6.55 5.62 4.15
N LEU A 594 -5.29 5.21 4.23
CA LEU A 594 -4.22 6.06 4.74
C LEU A 594 -4.09 7.33 3.88
N LYS A 595 -4.10 8.51 4.51
CA LYS A 595 -4.11 9.81 3.83
C LYS A 595 -2.87 10.01 2.94
N LYS A 596 -1.71 9.52 3.37
CA LYS A 596 -0.45 9.54 2.64
C LYS A 596 0.35 8.28 2.99
N PRO A 597 1.07 7.66 2.03
CA PRO A 597 1.75 6.38 2.25
C PRO A 597 2.86 6.43 3.32
N ASN A 598 3.42 7.61 3.61
CA ASN A 598 4.49 7.82 4.57
C ASN A 598 4.01 8.14 5.99
N LEU A 599 2.69 8.20 6.22
CA LEU A 599 2.15 8.44 7.56
C LEU A 599 2.14 7.16 8.38
N ASP A 600 2.26 7.30 9.69
CA ASP A 600 2.22 6.19 10.63
C ASP A 600 0.85 5.46 10.57
N PRO A 601 0.82 4.18 10.17
CA PRO A 601 -0.39 3.36 10.10
C PRO A 601 -0.97 2.97 11.47
N SER A 602 -0.21 3.14 12.56
CA SER A 602 -0.71 2.90 13.92
C SER A 602 -1.63 4.01 14.43
N VAL A 603 -1.59 5.18 13.79
CA VAL A 603 -2.35 6.36 14.20
C VAL A 603 -3.65 6.47 13.39
N LEU A 604 -4.79 6.24 14.04
CA LEU A 604 -6.12 6.19 13.39
C LEU A 604 -6.48 7.51 12.67
N SER A 605 -6.05 8.66 13.18
CA SER A 605 -6.31 9.97 12.57
C SER A 605 -5.64 10.16 11.21
N ASN A 606 -4.68 9.30 10.85
CA ASN A 606 -4.04 9.30 9.53
C ASN A 606 -4.89 8.65 8.44
N PHE A 607 -6.04 8.07 8.77
CA PHE A 607 -6.93 7.42 7.81
C PHE A 607 -8.11 8.31 7.39
N ARG A 608 -8.63 8.06 6.19
CA ARG A 608 -9.88 8.63 5.65
C ARG A 608 -10.95 7.54 5.61
N PRO A 609 -12.20 7.84 6.00
CA PRO A 609 -13.31 6.91 5.89
C PRO A 609 -13.87 6.92 4.46
N VAL A 610 -13.40 6.02 3.57
CA VAL A 610 -13.91 5.96 2.18
C VAL A 610 -15.10 5.00 2.10
N SER A 611 -16.29 5.52 1.78
CA SER A 611 -17.51 4.73 1.59
C SER A 611 -17.48 3.93 0.29
N ASN A 612 -17.55 2.61 0.40
CA ASN A 612 -17.77 1.70 -0.72
C ASN A 612 -19.27 1.37 -0.81
N LEU A 613 -19.94 1.98 -1.80
CA LEU A 613 -21.37 1.80 -2.05
C LEU A 613 -21.62 0.74 -3.13
N PRO A 614 -22.75 0.01 -3.08
CA PRO A 614 -23.16 -0.92 -4.14
C PRO A 614 -23.17 -0.26 -5.52
N PHE A 615 -22.78 -1.00 -6.56
CA PHE A 615 -22.70 -0.49 -7.92
C PHE A 615 -24.07 -0.01 -8.44
N LEU A 616 -25.13 -0.78 -8.18
CA LEU A 616 -26.49 -0.39 -8.60
C LEU A 616 -27.01 0.85 -7.84
N SER A 617 -26.59 1.06 -6.59
CA SER A 617 -26.82 2.31 -5.87
C SER A 617 -26.18 3.50 -6.58
N LYS A 618 -24.92 3.35 -7.04
CA LYS A 618 -24.24 4.40 -7.83
C LYS A 618 -24.90 4.67 -9.18
N VAL A 619 -25.49 3.65 -9.82
CA VAL A 619 -26.27 3.82 -11.05
C VAL A 619 -27.48 4.73 -10.78
N LEU A 620 -28.25 4.44 -9.73
CA LEU A 620 -29.39 5.27 -9.32
C LEU A 620 -28.96 6.70 -8.97
N GLU A 621 -27.88 6.85 -8.18
CA GLU A 621 -27.34 8.16 -7.85
C GLU A 621 -26.88 8.93 -9.09
N LYS A 622 -26.26 8.26 -10.08
CA LYS A 622 -25.78 8.91 -11.30
C LYS A 622 -26.93 9.42 -12.18
N VAL A 623 -28.03 8.68 -12.23
CA VAL A 623 -29.27 9.13 -12.90
C VAL A 623 -29.76 10.43 -12.27
N VAL A 624 -29.88 10.48 -10.93
CA VAL A 624 -30.29 11.69 -10.20
C VAL A 624 -29.30 12.83 -10.39
N PHE A 625 -28.00 12.54 -10.31
CA PHE A 625 -26.93 13.52 -10.48
C PHE A 625 -27.00 14.23 -11.83
N ILE A 626 -27.25 13.50 -12.93
CA ILE A 626 -27.31 14.09 -14.27
C ILE A 626 -28.42 15.15 -14.34
N GLN A 627 -29.61 14.83 -13.83
CA GLN A 627 -30.74 15.75 -13.84
C GLN A 627 -30.52 16.94 -12.91
N LEU A 628 -30.03 16.69 -11.68
CA LEU A 628 -29.71 17.75 -10.73
C LEU A 628 -28.64 18.70 -11.29
N GLN A 629 -27.57 18.16 -11.89
CA GLN A 629 -26.50 18.98 -12.46
C GLN A 629 -27.00 19.86 -13.60
N SER A 630 -27.86 19.33 -14.50
CA SER A 630 -28.47 20.14 -15.57
C SER A 630 -29.26 21.30 -14.97
N PHE A 631 -30.18 21.01 -14.04
CA PHE A 631 -30.99 22.03 -13.38
C PHE A 631 -30.15 23.13 -12.72
N LEU A 632 -29.07 22.76 -12.02
CA LEU A 632 -28.18 23.72 -11.36
C LEU A 632 -27.40 24.59 -12.34
N GLU A 633 -26.98 24.04 -13.48
CA GLU A 633 -26.28 24.77 -14.54
C GLU A 633 -27.23 25.70 -15.29
N ASP A 634 -28.40 25.20 -15.70
CA ASP A 634 -29.40 25.94 -16.46
C ASP A 634 -29.93 27.15 -15.69
N ASN A 635 -29.98 27.04 -14.35
CA ASN A 635 -30.45 28.11 -13.46
C ASN A 635 -29.32 28.87 -12.75
N SER A 636 -28.06 28.62 -13.11
CA SER A 636 -26.88 29.31 -12.56
C SER A 636 -26.82 29.34 -11.01
N VAL A 637 -27.26 28.26 -10.36
CA VAL A 637 -27.36 28.17 -8.89
C VAL A 637 -25.98 28.07 -8.22
N LEU A 638 -25.00 27.47 -8.93
CA LEU A 638 -23.65 27.24 -8.41
C LEU A 638 -22.83 28.54 -8.35
N GLU A 639 -22.04 28.68 -7.29
CA GLU A 639 -21.18 29.87 -7.09
C GLU A 639 -20.16 30.03 -8.23
N LYS A 640 -20.03 31.25 -8.74
CA LYS A 640 -19.22 31.56 -9.92
C LYS A 640 -17.76 31.18 -9.73
N PHE A 641 -17.22 31.42 -8.54
CA PHE A 641 -15.81 31.15 -8.20
C PHE A 641 -15.57 29.78 -7.58
N GLN A 642 -16.58 28.92 -7.52
CA GLN A 642 -16.39 27.53 -7.12
C GLN A 642 -15.74 26.75 -8.26
N SER A 643 -14.53 26.23 -8.00
CA SER A 643 -13.84 25.30 -8.92
C SER A 643 -13.91 23.84 -8.47
N GLY A 644 -14.09 23.59 -7.17
CA GLY A 644 -14.23 22.23 -6.65
C GLY A 644 -15.50 21.56 -7.18
N TYR A 645 -15.37 20.31 -7.65
CA TYR A 645 -16.49 19.47 -8.09
C TYR A 645 -17.35 20.02 -9.24
N ARG A 646 -16.83 20.99 -9.98
CA ARG A 646 -17.55 21.63 -11.08
C ARG A 646 -17.01 21.19 -12.44
N SER A 647 -17.92 20.89 -13.36
CA SER A 647 -17.55 20.55 -14.73
C SER A 647 -16.78 21.70 -15.40
N ARG A 648 -15.74 21.38 -16.17
CA ARG A 648 -14.84 22.34 -16.85
C ARG A 648 -14.02 23.24 -15.91
N HIS A 649 -13.94 22.94 -14.61
CA HIS A 649 -13.06 23.61 -13.65
C HIS A 649 -12.00 22.64 -13.10
N SER A 650 -10.89 23.18 -12.61
CA SER A 650 -9.81 22.39 -12.03
C SER A 650 -9.07 23.16 -10.93
N ILE A 651 -8.06 22.54 -10.33
CA ILE A 651 -7.22 23.21 -9.32
C ILE A 651 -6.42 24.35 -9.98
N GLU A 652 -6.01 24.14 -11.23
CA GLU A 652 -5.28 25.10 -12.04
C GLU A 652 -6.13 26.34 -12.32
N SER A 653 -7.43 26.19 -12.62
CA SER A 653 -8.29 27.36 -12.84
C SER A 653 -8.47 28.20 -11.57
N ALA A 654 -8.60 27.56 -10.41
CA ALA A 654 -8.63 28.26 -9.12
C ALA A 654 -7.31 28.97 -8.82
N LEU A 655 -6.18 28.29 -9.02
CA LEU A 655 -4.85 28.85 -8.78
C LEU A 655 -4.55 30.03 -9.69
N LEU A 656 -4.89 29.93 -10.98
CA LEU A 656 -4.75 31.01 -11.95
C LEU A 656 -5.50 32.26 -11.50
N LYS A 657 -6.76 32.10 -11.07
CA LYS A 657 -7.59 33.23 -10.62
C LYS A 657 -7.00 33.90 -9.38
N VAL A 658 -6.64 33.13 -8.36
CA VAL A 658 -6.02 33.66 -7.14
C VAL A 658 -4.71 34.38 -7.46
N HIS A 659 -3.86 33.79 -8.29
CA HIS A 659 -2.58 34.38 -8.65
C HIS A 659 -2.74 35.69 -9.42
N ASN A 660 -3.66 35.73 -10.39
CA ASN A 660 -3.96 36.92 -11.15
C ASN A 660 -4.48 38.06 -10.27
N ASP A 661 -5.38 37.78 -9.33
CA ASP A 661 -5.94 38.80 -8.44
C ASP A 661 -4.88 39.38 -7.49
N ILE A 662 -3.96 38.53 -7.01
CA ILE A 662 -2.79 38.98 -6.24
C ILE A 662 -1.91 39.88 -7.10
N ALA A 663 -1.59 39.47 -8.34
CA ALA A 663 -0.76 40.25 -9.25
C ALA A 663 -1.35 41.63 -9.55
N LEU A 664 -2.64 41.69 -9.92
CA LEU A 664 -3.34 42.96 -10.20
C LEU A 664 -3.38 43.89 -8.98
N SER A 665 -3.58 43.35 -7.78
CA SER A 665 -3.60 44.15 -6.56
C SER A 665 -2.22 44.71 -6.22
N VAL A 666 -1.17 43.93 -6.45
CA VAL A 666 0.23 44.37 -6.29
C VAL A 666 0.59 45.46 -7.31
N ASP A 667 0.18 45.31 -8.57
CA ASP A 667 0.37 46.33 -9.61
C ASP A 667 -0.33 47.65 -9.27
N ALA A 668 -1.53 47.56 -8.66
CA ALA A 668 -2.27 48.70 -8.14
C ALA A 668 -1.69 49.29 -6.85
N LYS A 669 -0.59 48.73 -6.31
CA LYS A 669 0.04 49.10 -5.02
C LYS A 669 -0.90 48.95 -3.82
N CYS A 670 -1.90 48.08 -3.92
CA CYS A 670 -2.79 47.75 -2.82
C CYS A 670 -2.17 46.63 -1.95
N PRO A 671 -2.28 46.70 -0.61
CA PRO A 671 -1.89 45.59 0.25
C PRO A 671 -2.80 44.38 -0.01
N VAL A 672 -2.21 43.18 -0.02
CA VAL A 672 -2.93 41.92 -0.26
C VAL A 672 -2.92 41.06 1.00
N VAL A 673 -4.09 40.61 1.42
CA VAL A 673 -4.26 39.64 2.52
C VAL A 673 -4.95 38.39 1.96
N LEU A 674 -4.29 37.24 2.08
CA LEU A 674 -4.84 35.94 1.68
C LEU A 674 -5.27 35.15 2.91
N VAL A 675 -6.57 34.90 3.03
CA VAL A 675 -7.15 34.05 4.08
C VAL A 675 -7.39 32.65 3.53
N LEU A 676 -6.77 31.64 4.14
CA LEU A 676 -6.93 30.23 3.78
C LEU A 676 -7.70 29.51 4.86
N LEU A 677 -8.88 28.99 4.51
CA LEU A 677 -9.76 28.25 5.41
C LEU A 677 -9.81 26.78 5.02
N ASP A 678 -9.74 25.89 6.00
CA ASP A 678 -9.91 24.45 5.82
C ASP A 678 -10.95 23.93 6.82
N LEU A 679 -11.87 23.11 6.32
CA LEU A 679 -12.99 22.58 7.10
C LEU A 679 -12.62 21.21 7.66
N THR A 680 -12.72 21.06 8.97
CA THR A 680 -12.49 19.77 9.63
C THR A 680 -13.61 18.80 9.28
N ALA A 681 -13.25 17.62 8.75
CA ALA A 681 -14.19 16.54 8.43
C ALA A 681 -15.38 16.97 7.54
N ALA A 682 -15.12 17.86 6.57
CA ALA A 682 -16.13 18.58 5.81
C ALA A 682 -17.31 17.73 5.27
N PHE A 683 -17.03 16.57 4.68
CA PHE A 683 -18.08 15.67 4.16
C PHE A 683 -18.86 14.96 5.26
N ASP A 684 -18.23 14.68 6.39
CA ASP A 684 -18.80 13.90 7.50
C ASP A 684 -19.70 14.76 8.40
N THR A 685 -19.57 16.10 8.33
CA THR A 685 -20.23 17.06 9.24
C THR A 685 -21.41 17.81 8.61
N VAL A 686 -21.81 17.50 7.37
CA VAL A 686 -22.94 18.16 6.70
C VAL A 686 -24.25 17.86 7.44
N ASP A 687 -24.89 18.88 8.02
CA ASP A 687 -26.17 18.69 8.71
C ASP A 687 -27.31 18.45 7.70
N HIS A 688 -28.03 17.34 7.86
CA HIS A 688 -29.09 16.95 6.92
C HIS A 688 -30.27 17.92 6.93
N SER A 689 -30.62 18.51 8.09
CA SER A 689 -31.74 19.45 8.17
C SER A 689 -31.41 20.77 7.47
N VAL A 690 -30.18 21.27 7.65
CA VAL A 690 -29.68 22.47 6.97
C VAL A 690 -29.59 22.24 5.47
N LEU A 691 -29.06 21.10 5.04
CA LEU A 691 -28.95 20.75 3.63
C LEU A 691 -30.35 20.65 2.99
N LEU A 692 -31.29 19.92 3.58
CA LEU A 692 -32.65 19.80 3.05
C LEU A 692 -33.36 21.16 3.01
N SER A 693 -33.18 22.00 4.03
CA SER A 693 -33.72 23.37 4.01
C SER A 693 -33.11 24.22 2.90
N ARG A 694 -31.81 24.08 2.62
CA ARG A 694 -31.14 24.78 1.50
C ARG A 694 -31.64 24.28 0.14
N LEU A 695 -31.76 22.97 -0.04
CA LEU A 695 -32.31 22.39 -1.27
C LEU A 695 -33.72 22.92 -1.54
N ASN A 696 -34.56 23.01 -0.51
CA ASN A 696 -35.92 23.53 -0.65
C ASN A 696 -35.97 25.05 -0.89
N ASN A 697 -35.30 25.85 -0.07
CA ASN A 697 -35.52 27.29 -0.03
C ASN A 697 -34.58 28.10 -0.94
N TYR A 698 -33.37 27.60 -1.21
CA TYR A 698 -32.35 28.33 -1.99
C TYR A 698 -32.22 27.77 -3.41
N VAL A 699 -32.16 26.45 -3.53
CA VAL A 699 -31.99 25.76 -4.82
C VAL A 699 -33.31 25.64 -5.59
N GLY A 700 -34.44 25.55 -4.90
CA GLY A 700 -35.77 25.38 -5.50
C GLY A 700 -36.18 23.92 -5.75
N ILE A 701 -35.62 22.97 -4.99
CA ILE A 701 -35.99 21.54 -5.09
C ILE A 701 -37.21 21.27 -4.21
N HIS A 702 -38.29 20.80 -4.83
CA HIS A 702 -39.57 20.55 -4.17
C HIS A 702 -40.11 19.14 -4.48
N GLY A 703 -41.36 18.87 -4.08
CA GLY A 703 -42.12 17.72 -4.53
C GLY A 703 -41.46 16.36 -4.27
N THR A 704 -41.55 15.46 -5.25
CA THR A 704 -40.98 14.11 -5.19
C THR A 704 -39.46 14.13 -5.27
N ALA A 705 -38.86 15.15 -5.90
CA ALA A 705 -37.41 15.33 -5.93
C ALA A 705 -36.84 15.58 -4.52
N LEU A 706 -37.44 16.50 -3.75
CA LEU A 706 -37.04 16.76 -2.37
C LEU A 706 -37.28 15.54 -1.47
N LYS A 707 -38.39 14.84 -1.67
CA LYS A 707 -38.68 13.58 -0.96
C LYS A 707 -37.60 12.53 -1.21
N TRP A 708 -37.10 12.44 -2.45
CA TRP A 708 -36.00 11.54 -2.79
C TRP A 708 -34.71 11.88 -2.04
N PHE A 709 -34.29 13.15 -2.00
CA PHE A 709 -33.11 13.57 -1.24
C PHE A 709 -33.29 13.35 0.27
N THR A 710 -34.50 13.59 0.79
CA THR A 710 -34.85 13.26 2.17
C THR A 710 -34.69 11.77 2.44
N SER A 711 -35.19 10.91 1.53
CA SER A 711 -35.04 9.46 1.62
C SER A 711 -33.57 9.02 1.50
N TYR A 712 -32.79 9.68 0.63
CA TYR A 712 -31.37 9.39 0.42
C TYR A 712 -30.52 9.62 1.67
N LEU A 713 -30.78 10.70 2.41
CA LEU A 713 -30.04 11.10 3.61
C LEU A 713 -30.54 10.40 4.89
N SER A 714 -31.83 10.07 4.96
CA SER A 714 -32.44 9.50 6.16
C SER A 714 -32.11 8.02 6.38
N SER A 715 -31.99 7.61 7.64
CA SER A 715 -31.81 6.22 8.08
C SER A 715 -30.62 5.50 7.42
N ARG A 716 -29.56 6.25 7.13
CA ARG A 716 -28.32 5.69 6.61
C ARG A 716 -27.50 5.06 7.73
N THR A 717 -26.79 4.01 7.38
CA THR A 717 -25.86 3.33 8.30
C THR A 717 -24.55 3.04 7.59
N PHE A 718 -23.50 2.79 8.36
CA PHE A 718 -22.22 2.33 7.82
C PHE A 718 -21.55 1.35 8.77
N SER A 719 -20.69 0.51 8.23
CA SER A 719 -19.77 -0.34 8.98
C SER A 719 -18.36 -0.17 8.43
N VAL A 720 -17.35 -0.41 9.25
CA VAL A 720 -15.94 -0.28 8.85
C VAL A 720 -15.38 -1.65 8.51
N MET A 721 -14.76 -1.76 7.33
CA MET A 721 -14.15 -2.98 6.83
C MET A 721 -12.63 -2.83 6.69
N VAL A 722 -11.89 -3.69 7.40
CA VAL A 722 -10.43 -3.83 7.30
C VAL A 722 -10.11 -5.25 6.84
N GLY A 723 -9.47 -5.38 5.68
CA GLY A 723 -9.32 -6.69 5.03
C GLY A 723 -10.68 -7.28 4.65
N ASP A 724 -10.97 -8.47 5.18
CA ASP A 724 -12.24 -9.19 4.97
C ASP A 724 -13.12 -9.21 6.24
N LEU A 725 -12.72 -8.50 7.30
CA LEU A 725 -13.49 -8.36 8.53
C LEU A 725 -14.24 -7.02 8.53
N SER A 726 -15.40 -7.00 9.18
CA SER A 726 -16.27 -5.82 9.31
C SER A 726 -16.61 -5.59 10.77
N SER A 727 -16.74 -4.32 11.16
CA SER A 727 -17.32 -3.91 12.43
C SER A 727 -18.84 -4.11 12.46
N SER A 728 -19.40 -3.86 13.63
CA SER A 728 -20.80 -3.51 13.84
C SER A 728 -21.23 -2.31 12.98
N SER A 729 -22.54 -2.13 12.84
CA SER A 729 -23.14 -1.04 12.06
C SER A 729 -23.46 0.15 12.96
N ALA A 730 -23.13 1.36 12.51
CA ALA A 730 -23.48 2.61 13.17
C ALA A 730 -24.38 3.49 12.28
N PRO A 731 -25.26 4.31 12.87
CA PRO A 731 -26.04 5.29 12.12
C PRO A 731 -25.16 6.42 11.57
N LEU A 732 -25.48 6.90 10.37
CA LEU A 732 -24.89 8.10 9.78
C LEU A 732 -25.85 9.27 9.98
N SER A 733 -25.75 9.95 11.14
CA SER A 733 -26.67 11.02 11.56
C SER A 733 -26.41 12.37 10.88
N CYS A 734 -25.25 12.54 10.25
CA CYS A 734 -24.90 13.68 9.42
C CYS A 734 -23.84 13.28 8.39
N GLY A 735 -23.55 14.22 7.50
CA GLY A 735 -22.58 14.05 6.43
C GLY A 735 -23.19 13.41 5.19
N VAL A 736 -22.39 13.39 4.14
CA VAL A 736 -22.68 12.70 2.89
C VAL A 736 -21.60 11.65 2.63
N PRO A 737 -21.93 10.47 2.09
CA PRO A 737 -20.96 9.37 2.00
C PRO A 737 -19.74 9.73 1.14
N GLN A 738 -18.54 9.65 1.70
CA GLN A 738 -17.29 9.97 1.02
C GLN A 738 -16.93 8.87 0.00
N GLY A 739 -17.37 9.04 -1.24
CA GLY A 739 -17.28 8.01 -2.30
C GLY A 739 -18.60 7.77 -3.06
N SER A 740 -19.66 8.44 -2.64
CA SER A 740 -20.91 8.57 -3.41
C SER A 740 -20.74 9.46 -4.64
N ILE A 741 -21.65 9.32 -5.60
CA ILE A 741 -21.72 10.18 -6.78
C ILE A 741 -22.31 11.55 -6.39
N LEU A 742 -23.29 11.57 -5.49
CA LEU A 742 -23.98 12.79 -5.06
C LEU A 742 -23.26 13.57 -3.96
N GLY A 743 -22.39 12.94 -3.16
CA GLY A 743 -21.71 13.60 -2.04
C GLY A 743 -21.02 14.91 -2.41
N PRO A 744 -20.20 14.97 -3.47
CA PRO A 744 -19.53 16.20 -3.89
C PRO A 744 -20.47 17.38 -4.23
N ILE A 745 -21.56 17.09 -4.96
CA ILE A 745 -22.51 18.14 -5.35
C ILE A 745 -23.37 18.58 -4.17
N LEU A 746 -23.79 17.65 -3.31
CA LEU A 746 -24.54 17.96 -2.09
C LEU A 746 -23.73 18.70 -1.04
N PHE A 747 -22.41 18.54 -1.02
CA PHE A 747 -21.52 19.34 -0.17
C PHE A 747 -21.32 20.77 -0.71
N SER A 748 -21.44 20.94 -2.03
CA SER A 748 -21.27 22.24 -2.69
C SER A 748 -22.48 23.16 -2.48
N LEU A 749 -23.67 22.56 -2.40
CA LEU A 749 -24.96 23.22 -2.13
C LEU A 749 -25.12 23.43 -0.62
#